data_AF-A0A8H3CDX8-F1
#
_entry.id   AF-A0A8H3CDX8-F1
#
_cell.length_a   1.000
_cell.length_b   1.000
_cell.length_c   1.000
_cell.angle_alpha   90.00
_cell.angle_beta   90.00
_cell.angle_gamma   90.00
#
_symmetry.space_group_name_H-M   'P 1'
#
loop_
_entity.id
_entity.type
_entity.pdbx_description
1 polymer ?
#
loop_
_entity_poly.entity_id
_entity_poly.type
_entity_poly.pdbx_seq_one_letter_code
_entity_poly.pdbx_strand_id
1 'polypeptide(L)'
;MPVYPATAPVLDIPIKYASLDLDTNVLGVLRLAQATLPHMASQNQGTFVTVGSVVGHTTTPWSGVYAASKAAAHAITETLQMEAQALSPNIHVMLVVPAGIKSNIADNSTFQLPETSLYKAYLPSIAARLRVSQQPGASMPTAVFANAVVQATLRRGAAPEQMIPELSNILILVVAAAFPWILWQCWPIKTKCIPDAAQCESFFEYTSGRWLYNEDKQLALRYVRFNVEALQEIAAATIGASYCTAIEKTHEGSYNKIFRLKFDNSQELIAKIPTKLIPPFYTTASEVATMEYARTVLKIPVPEVLAYSSRAHSTPVGTEFIIMRPSPGTELRKRWDLMNETDAKGVIDQVLHAESQFAKYQFSRIGSIYYVEDVEPALRKLPLYRNGSGSEPGADRFRIGPSTEWALWRGERAELEVDRGPWPDVKSYIEGVVRIHQAWLSNYARPFGVQVPPRDSEDLNPEVHKRLLAKLVSLSSTIRASSDLCTNVLWHKDLHARNIMIGNCSPPSIELIDWQGVSVGPLFQQSTFAIFAQYHGDPRVKLLTGAQLPKNFDSLPWHEKIYLKHQRQLALRHLYYCSRIEPNSLDAQQWARDVHLRSAIDEASRTWDLGLRSFRKHLSNLSMITGTGDLMDTFTPDDVDARIQAYDDKVSRLYKELEVEGDGWVPLERYDDVCTLNKECMETWDEVTAGGPYPIANGAPSWFVSL
;
A
#
# COMPACT_ATOMS: atom_id res chain seq x y z
N MET A 1 33.16 43.08 -5.65
CA MET A 1 33.29 41.61 -5.68
C MET A 1 32.08 41.02 -4.97
N PRO A 2 31.42 39.98 -5.50
CA PRO A 2 30.24 39.41 -4.85
C PRO A 2 30.66 38.79 -3.51
N VAL A 3 30.13 39.33 -2.42
CA VAL A 3 30.29 38.78 -1.06
C VAL A 3 29.22 37.71 -0.89
N TYR A 4 29.60 36.44 -1.01
CA TYR A 4 28.70 35.32 -0.79
C TYR A 4 28.49 35.10 0.71
N PRO A 5 27.28 35.15 1.27
CA PRO A 5 27.00 34.40 2.47
C PRO A 5 26.90 32.92 2.08
N ALA A 6 27.82 32.08 2.57
CA ALA A 6 27.80 30.62 2.38
C ALA A 6 26.64 29.97 3.15
N THR A 7 25.40 30.35 2.81
CA THR A 7 24.19 29.65 3.23
C THR A 7 23.89 28.56 2.21
N ALA A 8 24.56 27.42 2.38
CA ALA A 8 24.44 26.25 1.53
C ALA A 8 24.86 24.99 2.32
N PRO A 9 24.41 23.79 1.90
CA PRO A 9 24.96 22.53 2.41
C PRO A 9 26.47 22.48 2.18
N VAL A 10 27.24 22.05 3.20
CA VAL A 10 28.71 22.05 3.13
C VAL A 10 29.22 21.23 1.94
N LEU A 11 28.57 20.11 1.62
CA LEU A 11 28.94 19.24 0.50
C LEU A 11 28.70 19.90 -0.87
N ASP A 12 27.79 20.87 -0.95
CA ASP A 12 27.40 21.50 -2.21
C ASP A 12 28.10 22.84 -2.45
N ILE A 13 28.98 23.28 -1.54
CA ILE A 13 29.75 24.52 -1.71
C ILE A 13 31.00 24.21 -2.57
N PRO A 14 31.12 24.80 -3.77
CA PRO A 14 32.35 24.69 -4.55
C PRO A 14 33.56 25.21 -3.76
N ILE A 15 34.67 24.46 -3.79
CA ILE A 15 35.90 24.78 -3.04
C ILE A 15 36.38 26.21 -3.27
N LYS A 16 36.28 26.72 -4.52
CA LYS A 16 36.65 28.11 -4.84
C LYS A 16 35.95 29.16 -3.96
N TYR A 17 34.70 28.93 -3.59
CA TYR A 17 33.94 29.85 -2.73
C TYR A 17 34.29 29.65 -1.26
N ALA A 18 34.51 28.42 -0.82
CA ALA A 18 35.02 28.17 0.54
C ALA A 18 36.40 28.80 0.76
N SER A 19 37.29 28.70 -0.23
CA SER A 19 38.60 29.37 -0.20
C SER A 19 38.46 30.88 -0.15
N LEU A 20 37.52 31.48 -0.91
CA LEU A 20 37.28 32.92 -0.90
C LEU A 20 36.75 33.40 0.46
N ASP A 21 35.84 32.66 1.09
CA ASP A 21 35.30 32.98 2.43
C ASP A 21 36.42 33.00 3.48
N LEU A 22 37.31 32.00 3.45
CA LEU A 22 38.46 31.94 4.34
C LEU A 22 39.49 33.05 4.03
N ASP A 23 39.79 33.27 2.77
CA ASP A 23 40.73 34.33 2.38
C ASP A 23 40.23 35.72 2.81
N THR A 24 38.93 35.98 2.65
CA THR A 24 38.32 37.26 3.02
C THR A 24 38.19 37.42 4.53
N ASN A 25 37.56 36.46 5.21
CA ASN A 25 37.18 36.60 6.62
C ASN A 25 38.31 36.27 7.59
N VAL A 26 39.29 35.47 7.18
CA VAL A 26 40.39 35.01 8.05
C VAL A 26 41.70 35.68 7.64
N LEU A 27 42.15 35.43 6.40
CA LEU A 27 43.43 36.01 5.94
C LEU A 27 43.34 37.52 5.77
N GLY A 28 42.18 38.07 5.40
CA GLY A 28 41.94 39.51 5.36
C GLY A 28 42.14 40.18 6.71
N VAL A 29 41.65 39.58 7.81
CA VAL A 29 41.86 40.09 9.17
C VAL A 29 43.34 40.05 9.52
N LEU A 30 44.03 38.95 9.22
CA LEU A 30 45.45 38.81 9.50
C LEU A 30 46.31 39.82 8.72
N ARG A 31 46.02 40.03 7.42
CA ARG A 31 46.70 41.03 6.58
C ARG A 31 46.50 42.44 7.14
N LEU A 32 45.29 42.77 7.56
CA LEU A 32 45.00 44.08 8.14
C LEU A 32 45.72 44.28 9.47
N ALA A 33 45.76 43.25 10.33
CA ALA A 33 46.49 43.27 11.59
C ALA A 33 48.00 43.47 11.35
N GLN A 34 48.60 42.71 10.43
CA GLN A 34 50.01 42.84 10.03
C GLN A 34 50.34 44.23 9.49
N ALA A 35 49.41 44.84 8.76
CA ALA A 35 49.60 46.17 8.20
C ALA A 35 49.41 47.31 9.21
N THR A 36 48.63 47.11 10.29
CA THR A 36 48.20 48.21 11.16
C THR A 36 48.75 48.14 12.59
N LEU A 37 48.84 46.95 13.19
CA LEU A 37 49.31 46.78 14.57
C LEU A 37 50.76 47.25 14.78
N PRO A 38 51.72 47.05 13.86
CA PRO A 38 53.07 47.59 14.02
C PRO A 38 53.09 49.13 14.13
N HIS A 39 52.21 49.81 13.38
CA HIS A 39 52.08 51.27 13.47
C HIS A 39 51.46 51.70 14.80
N MET A 40 50.40 51.02 15.26
CA MET A 40 49.80 51.27 16.57
C MET A 40 50.81 51.06 17.71
N ALA A 41 51.65 50.02 17.59
CA ALA A 41 52.75 49.75 18.53
C ALA A 41 53.79 50.87 18.53
N SER A 42 54.22 51.35 17.35
CA SER A 42 55.15 52.48 17.27
C SER A 42 54.60 53.78 17.87
N GLN A 43 53.28 53.97 17.84
CA GLN A 43 52.58 55.13 18.41
C GLN A 43 52.17 54.93 19.86
N ASN A 44 52.36 53.73 20.42
CA ASN A 44 51.93 53.32 21.76
C ASN A 44 50.44 53.60 22.03
N GLN A 45 49.60 53.52 21.00
CA GLN A 45 48.15 53.71 21.09
C GLN A 45 47.44 53.16 19.84
N GLY A 46 46.26 52.58 20.03
CA GLY A 46 45.38 52.21 18.93
C GLY A 46 44.37 51.14 19.31
N THR A 47 43.28 51.06 18.54
CA THR A 47 42.27 50.01 18.71
C THR A 47 42.04 49.29 17.39
N PHE A 48 42.26 47.98 17.39
CA PHE A 48 41.95 47.09 16.27
C PHE A 48 40.64 46.35 16.55
N VAL A 49 39.67 46.44 15.64
CA VAL A 49 38.34 45.86 15.83
C VAL A 49 38.03 44.85 14.73
N THR A 50 37.74 43.61 15.12
CA THR A 50 37.28 42.56 14.20
C THR A 50 35.78 42.34 14.35
N VAL A 51 35.05 42.30 13.23
CA VAL A 51 33.61 41.92 13.22
C VAL A 51 33.45 40.42 13.01
N GLY A 52 33.20 39.73 14.12
CA GLY A 52 32.85 38.32 14.23
C GLY A 52 31.38 38.03 13.91
N SER A 53 30.83 36.99 14.54
CA SER A 53 29.42 36.59 14.41
C SER A 53 29.09 35.49 15.41
N VAL A 54 27.88 35.46 15.96
CA VAL A 54 27.44 34.43 16.92
C VAL A 54 27.61 33.00 16.38
N VAL A 55 27.52 32.81 15.06
CA VAL A 55 27.68 31.48 14.43
C VAL A 55 29.12 30.96 14.46
N GLY A 56 30.11 31.81 14.76
CA GLY A 56 31.48 31.38 15.02
C GLY A 56 31.64 30.64 16.35
N HIS A 57 30.73 30.89 17.31
CA HIS A 57 30.66 30.17 18.58
C HIS A 57 29.72 28.96 18.52
N THR A 58 28.68 29.03 17.70
CA THR A 58 27.70 27.95 17.57
C THR A 58 27.27 27.77 16.12
N THR A 59 27.71 26.66 15.53
CA THR A 59 27.37 26.33 14.15
C THR A 59 25.88 26.04 14.02
N THR A 60 25.36 26.33 12.83
CA THR A 60 23.96 26.02 12.49
C THR A 60 23.91 25.46 11.07
N PRO A 61 22.92 24.63 10.73
CA PRO A 61 22.79 24.05 9.40
C PRO A 61 22.81 25.12 8.30
N TRP A 62 23.30 24.70 7.15
CA TRP A 62 23.49 25.53 5.97
C TRP A 62 24.54 26.64 6.12
N SER A 63 25.13 26.87 7.30
CA SER A 63 26.12 27.94 7.51
C SER A 63 27.56 27.45 7.69
N GLY A 64 27.84 26.18 7.42
CA GLY A 64 29.06 25.50 7.89
C GLY A 64 30.38 26.19 7.51
N VAL A 65 30.57 26.52 6.24
CA VAL A 65 31.80 27.20 5.75
C VAL A 65 31.91 28.62 6.32
N TYR A 66 30.81 29.37 6.34
CA TYR A 66 30.78 30.71 6.92
C TYR A 66 31.09 30.68 8.43
N ALA A 67 30.46 29.78 9.17
CA ALA A 67 30.69 29.58 10.59
C ALA A 67 32.14 29.18 10.89
N ALA A 68 32.73 28.28 10.09
CA ALA A 68 34.14 27.91 10.21
C ALA A 68 35.06 29.13 10.00
N SER A 69 34.79 29.97 8.98
CA SER A 69 35.58 31.18 8.75
C SER A 69 35.48 32.19 9.90
N LYS A 70 34.29 32.33 10.52
CA LYS A 70 34.09 33.22 11.67
C LYS A 70 34.73 32.68 12.94
N ALA A 71 34.67 31.37 13.18
CA ALA A 71 35.37 30.73 14.29
C ALA A 71 36.88 30.92 14.19
N ALA A 72 37.47 30.74 13.00
CA ALA A 72 38.88 31.00 12.76
C ALA A 72 39.26 32.48 13.00
N ALA A 73 38.42 33.42 12.53
CA ALA A 73 38.63 34.84 12.77
C ALA A 73 38.54 35.22 14.26
N HIS A 74 37.67 34.56 15.04
CA HIS A 74 37.59 34.76 16.49
C HIS A 74 38.88 34.31 17.17
N ALA A 75 39.31 33.08 16.92
CA ALA A 75 40.52 32.52 17.51
C ALA A 75 41.78 33.37 17.20
N ILE A 76 41.91 33.85 15.95
CA ILE A 76 42.99 34.77 15.57
C ILE A 76 42.88 36.09 16.34
N THR A 77 41.69 36.67 16.46
CA THR A 77 41.50 37.96 17.13
C THR A 77 41.76 37.85 18.64
N GLU A 78 41.30 36.78 19.29
CA GLU A 78 41.55 36.51 20.71
C GLU A 78 43.04 36.30 20.98
N THR A 79 43.75 35.60 20.09
CA THR A 79 45.21 35.44 20.19
C THR A 79 45.93 36.78 20.03
N LEU A 80 45.57 37.56 18.99
CA LEU A 80 46.14 38.90 18.76
C LEU A 80 45.91 39.83 19.93
N GLN A 81 44.79 39.67 20.65
CA GLN A 81 44.51 40.44 21.83
C GLN A 81 45.49 40.15 22.98
N MET A 82 45.76 38.87 23.24
CA MET A 82 46.76 38.47 24.24
C MET A 82 48.15 38.95 23.86
N GLU A 83 48.51 38.83 22.58
CA GLU A 83 49.81 39.27 22.05
C GLU A 83 49.96 40.80 22.08
N ALA A 84 48.90 41.56 21.80
CA ALA A 84 48.93 43.02 21.82
C ALA A 84 49.21 43.59 23.21
N GLN A 85 48.77 42.91 24.29
CA GLN A 85 49.08 43.30 25.67
C GLN A 85 50.59 43.29 25.95
N ALA A 86 51.36 42.41 25.31
CA ALA A 86 52.80 42.37 25.44
C ALA A 86 53.51 43.53 24.71
N LEU A 87 52.84 44.16 23.74
CA LEU A 87 53.39 45.29 22.98
C LEU A 87 53.18 46.62 23.70
N SER A 88 51.99 46.85 24.26
CA SER A 88 51.66 48.07 24.99
C SER A 88 50.33 47.94 25.75
N PRO A 89 50.19 48.55 26.95
CA PRO A 89 48.91 48.62 27.66
C PRO A 89 47.86 49.50 26.97
N ASN A 90 48.26 50.31 25.98
CA ASN A 90 47.39 51.27 25.28
C ASN A 90 46.97 50.79 23.87
N ILE A 91 47.32 49.55 23.50
CA ILE A 91 46.84 48.91 22.28
C ILE A 91 45.73 47.95 22.68
N HIS A 92 44.58 48.10 22.05
CA HIS A 92 43.40 47.28 22.32
C HIS A 92 43.01 46.51 21.06
N VAL A 93 42.72 45.23 21.23
CA VAL A 93 42.13 44.39 20.18
C VAL A 93 40.76 43.98 20.68
N MET A 94 39.73 44.19 19.87
CA MET A 94 38.34 43.99 20.24
C MET A 94 37.64 43.09 19.24
N LEU A 95 37.01 42.02 19.73
CA LEU A 95 36.13 41.17 18.93
C LEU A 95 34.66 41.57 19.12
N VAL A 96 34.00 41.98 18.05
CA VAL A 96 32.55 42.26 18.05
C VAL A 96 31.81 41.05 17.51
N VAL A 97 30.91 40.45 18.28
CA VAL A 97 30.17 39.23 17.88
C VAL A 97 28.67 39.55 17.75
N PRO A 98 28.22 40.03 16.58
CA PRO A 98 26.81 40.29 16.33
C PRO A 98 26.00 39.01 16.07
N ALA A 99 24.71 39.07 16.42
CA ALA A 99 23.68 38.18 15.93
C ALA A 99 23.11 38.71 14.59
N GLY A 100 21.80 38.60 14.35
CA GLY A 100 21.17 39.12 13.14
C GLY A 100 21.25 40.65 13.05
N ILE A 101 21.93 41.19 12.04
CA ILE A 101 21.95 42.62 11.72
C ILE A 101 21.27 42.85 10.38
N LYS A 102 20.32 43.79 10.33
CA LYS A 102 19.67 44.18 9.08
C LYS A 102 20.73 44.79 8.15
N SER A 103 20.99 44.14 7.02
CA SER A 103 22.04 44.52 6.07
C SER A 103 21.81 43.85 4.72
N ASN A 104 22.52 44.27 3.68
CA ASN A 104 22.38 43.70 2.33
C ASN A 104 23.13 42.37 2.16
N ILE A 105 23.57 41.70 3.25
CA ILE A 105 24.38 40.48 3.16
C ILE A 105 23.61 39.33 2.50
N ALA A 106 22.31 39.19 2.79
CA ALA A 106 21.46 38.16 2.21
C ALA A 106 21.18 38.38 0.71
N ASP A 107 21.07 39.64 0.29
CA ASP A 107 20.76 40.02 -1.10
C ASP A 107 21.99 39.89 -2.02
N ASN A 108 23.19 39.79 -1.46
CA ASN A 108 24.42 39.51 -2.20
C ASN A 108 24.66 38.00 -2.40
N SER A 109 23.77 37.14 -1.92
CA SER A 109 23.84 35.70 -2.15
C SER A 109 23.39 35.32 -3.55
N THR A 110 24.26 34.62 -4.28
CA THR A 110 24.01 34.19 -5.66
C THR A 110 24.13 32.67 -5.81
N PHE A 111 24.09 31.92 -4.69
CA PHE A 111 24.23 30.46 -4.72
C PHE A 111 22.89 29.79 -5.04
N GLN A 112 22.93 28.86 -5.99
CA GLN A 112 21.84 27.93 -6.30
C GLN A 112 22.32 26.51 -6.05
N LEU A 113 21.44 25.66 -5.52
CA LEU A 113 21.76 24.26 -5.30
C LEU A 113 21.99 23.56 -6.67
N PRO A 114 23.05 22.75 -6.80
CA PRO A 114 23.24 21.92 -7.98
C PRO A 114 22.05 20.98 -8.22
N GLU A 115 21.77 20.66 -9.48
CA GLU A 115 20.78 19.64 -9.83
C GLU A 115 21.13 18.23 -9.31
N THR A 116 22.35 18.00 -8.84
CA THR A 116 22.78 16.74 -8.24
C THR A 116 22.81 16.80 -6.71
N SER A 117 22.40 17.91 -6.10
CA SER A 117 22.44 18.08 -4.65
C SER A 117 21.57 17.06 -3.93
N LEU A 118 22.13 16.41 -2.91
CA LEU A 118 21.39 15.53 -1.99
C LEU A 118 20.40 16.30 -1.09
N TYR A 119 20.48 17.64 -1.08
CA TYR A 119 19.72 18.50 -0.19
C TYR A 119 18.64 19.32 -0.90
N LYS A 120 18.27 18.96 -2.14
CA LYS A 120 17.20 19.63 -2.90
C LYS A 120 15.91 19.80 -2.12
N ALA A 121 15.48 18.75 -1.42
CA ALA A 121 14.26 18.77 -0.60
C ALA A 121 14.28 19.84 0.51
N TYR A 122 15.47 20.28 0.93
CA TYR A 122 15.66 21.31 1.96
C TYR A 122 15.81 22.73 1.39
N LEU A 123 15.63 22.92 0.07
CA LEU A 123 15.72 24.24 -0.56
C LEU A 123 14.85 25.31 0.17
N PRO A 124 13.61 25.03 0.61
CA PRO A 124 12.84 26.01 1.39
C PRO A 124 13.49 26.38 2.72
N SER A 125 14.09 25.41 3.44
CA SER A 125 14.79 25.63 4.71
C SER A 125 16.08 26.45 4.50
N ILE A 126 16.82 26.14 3.44
CA ILE A 126 18.05 26.86 3.06
C ILE A 126 17.71 28.31 2.68
N ALA A 127 16.67 28.52 1.88
CA ALA A 127 16.20 29.85 1.48
C ALA A 127 15.68 30.65 2.68
N ALA A 128 14.94 30.02 3.59
CA ALA A 128 14.48 30.64 4.82
C ALA A 128 15.67 31.10 5.66
N ARG A 129 16.67 30.23 5.87
CA ARG A 129 17.90 30.53 6.61
C ARG A 129 18.63 31.74 6.03
N LEU A 130 18.76 31.81 4.71
CA LEU A 130 19.45 32.90 4.02
C LEU A 130 18.83 34.27 4.35
N ARG A 131 17.49 34.31 4.49
CA ARG A 131 16.74 35.55 4.73
C ARG A 131 16.36 35.78 6.19
N VAL A 132 16.81 34.96 7.14
CA VAL A 132 16.50 35.11 8.58
C VAL A 132 16.82 36.53 9.09
N SER A 133 17.97 37.09 8.72
CA SER A 133 18.38 38.44 9.14
C SER A 133 17.54 39.58 8.54
N GLN A 134 16.67 39.27 7.56
CA GLN A 134 15.84 40.25 6.85
C GLN A 134 14.38 40.24 7.34
N GLN A 135 14.00 39.29 8.20
CA GLN A 135 12.62 39.20 8.70
C GLN A 135 12.31 40.32 9.71
N PRO A 136 11.07 40.86 9.72
CA PRO A 136 10.67 41.87 10.70
C PRO A 136 10.85 41.38 12.14
N GLY A 137 11.56 42.15 12.97
CA GLY A 137 11.79 41.81 14.38
C GLY A 137 12.89 40.76 14.64
N ALA A 138 13.53 40.22 13.59
CA ALA A 138 14.55 39.17 13.71
C ALA A 138 15.99 39.70 13.74
N SER A 139 16.20 41.01 13.53
CA SER A 139 17.53 41.60 13.45
C SER A 139 17.61 43.03 14.00
N MET A 140 18.78 43.37 14.56
CA MET A 140 19.09 44.71 15.03
C MET A 140 19.25 45.66 13.83
N PRO A 141 18.71 46.90 13.91
CA PRO A 141 18.96 47.93 12.90
C PRO A 141 20.45 48.29 12.82
N THR A 142 20.98 48.47 11.60
CA THR A 142 22.40 48.75 11.35
C THR A 142 22.91 49.96 12.12
N ALA A 143 22.13 51.04 12.21
CA ALA A 143 22.51 52.26 12.90
C ALA A 143 22.66 52.06 14.42
N VAL A 144 21.82 51.22 15.02
CA VAL A 144 21.89 50.88 16.45
C VAL A 144 23.15 50.08 16.72
N PHE A 145 23.45 49.08 15.88
CA PHE A 145 24.67 48.30 15.97
C PHE A 145 25.93 49.17 15.82
N ALA A 146 25.98 50.01 14.78
CA ALA A 146 27.13 50.88 14.52
C ALA A 146 27.39 51.85 15.68
N ASN A 147 26.33 52.49 16.21
CA ASN A 147 26.45 53.37 17.37
C ASN A 147 26.98 52.61 18.60
N ALA A 148 26.50 51.39 18.85
CA ALA A 148 26.96 50.58 19.97
C ALA A 148 28.45 50.23 19.85
N VAL A 149 28.89 49.80 18.65
CA VAL A 149 30.30 49.49 18.38
C VAL A 149 31.19 50.72 18.57
N VAL A 150 30.83 51.85 17.97
CA VAL A 150 31.61 53.10 18.10
C VAL A 150 31.71 53.53 19.56
N GLN A 151 30.61 53.47 20.32
CA GLN A 151 30.62 53.80 21.74
C GLN A 151 31.53 52.86 22.54
N ALA A 152 31.54 51.56 22.23
CA ALA A 152 32.44 50.61 22.89
C ALA A 152 33.91 50.83 22.53
N THR A 153 34.21 51.15 21.27
CA THR A 153 35.57 51.44 20.80
C THR A 153 36.14 52.74 21.38
N LEU A 154 35.30 53.75 21.64
CA LEU A 154 35.72 55.07 22.14
C LEU A 154 35.74 55.22 23.67
N ARG A 155 35.33 54.19 24.44
CA ARG A 155 35.40 54.24 25.91
C ARG A 155 36.85 54.40 26.38
N ARG A 156 37.11 55.37 27.26
CA ARG A 156 38.42 55.54 27.92
C ARG A 156 38.60 54.51 29.03
N GLY A 157 39.60 53.62 28.89
CA GLY A 157 39.82 52.42 29.71
C GLY A 157 39.80 51.17 28.85
N ALA A 158 40.21 50.01 29.38
CA ALA A 158 40.30 48.75 28.63
C ALA A 158 38.97 48.48 27.90
N ALA A 159 38.98 48.62 26.56
CA ALA A 159 37.84 48.24 25.74
C ALA A 159 37.47 46.78 26.05
N PRO A 160 36.18 46.43 26.08
CA PRO A 160 35.79 45.06 26.38
C PRO A 160 36.43 44.12 25.35
N GLU A 161 37.09 43.07 25.85
CA GLU A 161 37.77 42.05 25.05
C GLU A 161 36.87 41.49 23.96
N GLN A 162 35.60 41.29 24.32
CA GLN A 162 34.54 40.86 23.44
C GLN A 162 33.26 41.68 23.69
N MET A 163 32.60 42.11 22.62
CA MET A 163 31.31 42.81 22.67
C MET A 163 30.21 42.02 21.97
N ILE A 164 29.11 41.81 22.69
CA ILE A 164 27.93 41.08 22.21
C ILE A 164 26.69 41.95 22.47
N PRO A 165 26.10 42.58 21.44
CA PRO A 165 25.09 43.62 21.64
C PRO A 165 23.75 43.19 22.27
N GLU A 166 23.45 41.89 22.43
CA GLU A 166 22.12 41.40 22.83
C GLU A 166 22.09 40.27 23.89
N LEU A 167 23.23 39.78 24.40
CA LEU A 167 23.26 38.65 25.35
C LEU A 167 24.24 38.92 26.48
N SER A 168 23.85 38.66 27.73
CA SER A 168 24.76 38.77 28.89
C SER A 168 25.83 37.69 28.83
N ASN A 169 27.08 38.02 29.20
CA ASN A 169 28.26 37.14 29.09
C ASN A 169 28.09 35.77 29.80
N ILE A 170 27.25 35.68 30.83
CA ILE A 170 26.97 34.42 31.56
C ILE A 170 26.05 33.48 30.74
N LEU A 171 25.11 34.04 29.97
CA LEU A 171 24.18 33.24 29.16
C LEU A 171 24.91 32.58 27.99
N ILE A 172 26.01 33.16 27.50
CA ILE A 172 26.82 32.61 26.41
C ILE A 172 27.73 31.49 26.87
N LEU A 173 28.21 31.44 28.11
CA LEU A 173 28.92 30.24 28.59
C LEU A 173 27.96 29.05 28.71
N VAL A 174 26.70 29.29 29.11
CA VAL A 174 25.65 28.27 29.15
C VAL A 174 25.22 27.88 27.73
N VAL A 175 25.14 28.82 26.79
CA VAL A 175 24.80 28.54 25.39
C VAL A 175 26.00 27.90 24.65
N ALA A 176 27.22 28.40 24.73
CA ALA A 176 28.36 27.79 24.05
C ALA A 176 28.69 26.37 24.57
N ALA A 177 28.53 26.10 25.87
CA ALA A 177 28.80 24.78 26.45
C ALA A 177 27.60 23.81 26.37
N ALA A 178 26.37 24.29 26.49
CA ALA A 178 25.18 23.44 26.49
C ALA A 178 24.33 23.55 25.22
N PHE A 179 24.45 24.58 24.40
CA PHE A 179 23.62 24.77 23.20
C PHE A 179 24.02 23.92 22.00
N PRO A 180 25.28 23.46 21.80
CA PRO A 180 25.54 22.37 20.86
C PRO A 180 24.87 21.08 21.32
N TRP A 181 24.83 20.81 22.63
CA TRP A 181 24.16 19.64 23.21
C TRP A 181 22.63 19.75 23.21
N ILE A 182 22.07 20.93 23.51
CA ILE A 182 20.64 21.26 23.44
C ILE A 182 20.20 21.35 21.99
N LEU A 183 20.99 21.93 21.07
CA LEU A 183 20.72 21.80 19.64
C LEU A 183 20.80 20.33 19.26
N TRP A 184 21.79 19.53 19.64
CA TRP A 184 21.82 18.10 19.29
C TRP A 184 20.64 17.29 19.86
N GLN A 185 20.18 17.61 21.08
CA GLN A 185 19.01 17.01 21.75
C GLN A 185 17.66 17.58 21.27
N CYS A 186 17.63 18.82 20.76
CA CYS A 186 16.47 19.49 20.15
C CYS A 186 16.51 19.48 18.61
N TRP A 187 17.55 18.86 18.02
CA TRP A 187 17.78 18.54 16.61
C TRP A 187 17.62 17.05 16.28
N PRO A 188 16.74 16.26 16.94
CA PRO A 188 15.75 15.74 16.05
C PRO A 188 15.11 17.01 15.46
N ILE A 189 15.40 17.28 14.19
CA ILE A 189 14.26 17.35 13.29
C ILE A 189 13.40 16.19 13.77
N LYS A 190 12.38 16.48 14.59
CA LYS A 190 11.25 15.59 14.74
C LYS A 190 10.79 15.55 13.31
N THR A 191 11.35 14.60 12.57
CA THR A 191 10.92 14.30 11.24
C THR A 191 9.51 13.82 11.52
N LYS A 192 8.53 14.76 11.47
CA LYS A 192 7.41 14.49 10.59
C LYS A 192 8.08 13.89 9.37
N CYS A 193 7.90 12.59 9.22
CA CYS A 193 8.30 11.90 8.01
C CYS A 193 7.46 12.57 6.93
N ILE A 194 7.95 13.70 6.42
CA ILE A 194 7.49 14.31 5.20
C ILE A 194 8.26 13.49 4.18
N PRO A 195 7.63 12.47 3.57
CA PRO A 195 8.30 11.73 2.53
C PRO A 195 8.69 12.76 1.45
N ASP A 196 9.89 12.63 0.89
CA ASP A 196 10.29 13.43 -0.27
C ASP A 196 9.16 13.44 -1.31
N ALA A 197 8.98 14.49 -2.11
CA ALA A 197 7.90 14.55 -3.09
C ALA A 197 7.90 13.33 -4.03
N ALA A 198 9.09 12.78 -4.34
CA ALA A 198 9.26 11.52 -5.07
C ALA A 198 8.89 10.26 -4.25
N GLN A 199 9.18 10.20 -2.95
CA GLN A 199 8.73 9.11 -2.07
C GLN A 199 7.20 9.14 -1.86
N CYS A 200 6.60 10.32 -1.73
CA CYS A 200 5.16 10.50 -1.65
C CYS A 200 4.46 9.95 -2.90
N GLU A 201 5.00 10.22 -4.09
CA GLU A 201 4.37 9.76 -5.33
C GLU A 201 4.38 8.23 -5.44
N SER A 202 5.46 7.57 -5.00
CA SER A 202 5.53 6.11 -4.93
C SER A 202 4.48 5.49 -4.00
N PHE A 203 3.95 6.23 -3.01
CA PHE A 203 2.85 5.75 -2.16
C PHE A 203 1.53 5.71 -2.93
N PHE A 204 1.34 6.60 -3.90
CA PHE A 204 0.12 6.71 -4.68
C PHE A 204 0.15 5.76 -5.89
N GLU A 205 1.33 5.56 -6.48
CA GLU A 205 1.55 4.71 -7.64
C GLU A 205 1.57 3.22 -7.29
N TYR A 206 1.33 2.37 -8.30
CA TYR A 206 1.58 0.95 -8.22
C TYR A 206 3.03 0.65 -8.61
N THR A 207 3.78 -0.04 -7.75
CA THR A 207 5.24 -0.19 -7.85
C THR A 207 5.73 -1.64 -7.77
N SER A 208 4.84 -2.64 -7.67
CA SER A 208 5.23 -4.03 -7.44
C SER A 208 5.44 -4.82 -8.73
N GLY A 209 4.96 -4.30 -9.86
CA GLY A 209 5.03 -4.96 -11.15
C GLY A 209 4.44 -4.09 -12.24
N ARG A 210 4.44 -4.63 -13.46
CA ARG A 210 3.96 -3.98 -14.67
C ARG A 210 3.09 -4.95 -15.45
N TRP A 211 2.39 -4.46 -16.47
CA TRP A 211 1.53 -5.29 -17.31
C TRP A 211 2.04 -5.33 -18.74
N LEU A 212 1.92 -6.49 -19.38
CA LEU A 212 2.29 -6.68 -20.79
C LEU A 212 1.30 -6.00 -21.75
N TYR A 213 0.09 -5.69 -21.29
CA TYR A 213 -0.96 -5.03 -22.06
C TYR A 213 -1.90 -4.24 -21.13
N ASN A 214 -2.58 -3.22 -21.68
CA ASN A 214 -3.46 -2.30 -20.96
C ASN A 214 -2.80 -1.59 -19.76
N GLU A 215 -1.48 -1.43 -19.80
CA GLU A 215 -0.70 -0.95 -18.65
C GLU A 215 -1.20 0.38 -18.09
N ASP A 216 -1.38 1.39 -18.95
CA ASP A 216 -1.84 2.71 -18.52
C ASP A 216 -3.17 2.64 -17.74
N LYS A 217 -4.10 1.79 -18.20
CA LYS A 217 -5.39 1.57 -17.51
C LYS A 217 -5.19 0.85 -16.17
N GLN A 218 -4.35 -0.18 -16.14
CA GLN A 218 -4.06 -0.96 -14.92
C GLN A 218 -3.41 -0.09 -13.84
N LEU A 219 -2.48 0.79 -14.23
CA LEU A 219 -1.84 1.77 -13.35
C LEU A 219 -2.82 2.83 -12.86
N ALA A 220 -3.64 3.39 -13.76
CA ALA A 220 -4.63 4.42 -13.40
C ALA A 220 -5.68 3.93 -12.39
N LEU A 221 -6.13 2.68 -12.51
CA LEU A 221 -7.09 2.05 -11.58
C LEU A 221 -6.47 1.80 -10.19
N ARG A 222 -5.15 1.66 -10.10
CA ARG A 222 -4.42 1.41 -8.84
C ARG A 222 -3.75 2.65 -8.28
N TYR A 223 -3.84 3.79 -8.96
CA TYR A 223 -3.37 5.07 -8.48
C TYR A 223 -4.40 5.70 -7.53
N VAL A 224 -3.97 5.97 -6.29
CA VAL A 224 -4.80 6.62 -5.27
C VAL A 224 -3.97 7.67 -4.54
N ARG A 225 -4.32 8.94 -4.76
CA ARG A 225 -3.71 10.06 -4.06
C ARG A 225 -4.45 10.31 -2.76
N PHE A 226 -3.70 10.48 -1.67
CA PHE A 226 -4.25 10.75 -0.35
C PHE A 226 -3.32 11.64 0.48
N ASN A 227 -3.86 12.24 1.53
CA ASN A 227 -3.10 13.04 2.46
C ASN A 227 -2.37 12.15 3.49
N VAL A 228 -1.08 11.93 3.26
CA VAL A 228 -0.21 11.10 4.09
C VAL A 228 -0.11 11.63 5.52
N GLU A 229 0.00 12.95 5.71
CA GLU A 229 0.08 13.56 7.03
C GLU A 229 -1.20 13.34 7.83
N ALA A 230 -2.37 13.54 7.20
CA ALA A 230 -3.65 13.29 7.85
C ALA A 230 -3.81 11.82 8.26
N LEU A 231 -3.34 10.87 7.43
CA LEU A 231 -3.36 9.45 7.76
C LEU A 231 -2.47 9.14 8.97
N GLN A 232 -1.26 9.71 9.01
CA GLN A 232 -0.33 9.56 10.14
C GLN A 232 -0.89 10.17 11.43
N GLU A 233 -1.54 11.34 11.36
CA GLU A 233 -2.14 12.03 12.50
C GLU A 233 -3.30 11.23 13.09
N ILE A 234 -4.21 10.72 12.24
CA ILE A 234 -5.30 9.83 12.68
C ILE A 234 -4.71 8.57 13.31
N ALA A 235 -3.73 7.93 12.66
CA ALA A 235 -3.11 6.71 13.18
C ALA A 235 -2.40 6.96 14.52
N ALA A 236 -1.66 8.05 14.68
CA ALA A 236 -0.99 8.40 15.93
C ALA A 236 -1.99 8.60 17.08
N ALA A 237 -3.12 9.27 16.80
CA ALA A 237 -4.17 9.50 17.79
C ALA A 237 -4.78 8.19 18.32
N THR A 238 -4.95 7.16 17.48
CA THR A 238 -5.55 5.87 17.90
C THR A 238 -4.77 5.11 18.98
N ILE A 239 -3.46 5.38 19.09
CA ILE A 239 -2.55 4.68 20.01
C ILE A 239 -1.89 5.64 21.01
N GLY A 240 -2.34 6.90 21.08
CA GLY A 240 -1.77 7.92 21.96
C GLY A 240 -0.30 8.23 21.65
N ALA A 241 0.12 8.09 20.40
CA ALA A 241 1.45 8.49 19.94
C ALA A 241 1.48 10.00 19.63
N SER A 242 2.65 10.64 19.77
CA SER A 242 2.78 12.07 19.46
C SER A 242 2.98 12.30 17.97
N TYR A 243 3.68 11.39 17.28
CA TYR A 243 3.93 11.47 15.84
C TYR A 243 4.33 10.11 15.25
N CYS A 244 4.13 9.96 13.94
CA CYS A 244 4.63 8.83 13.16
C CYS A 244 6.12 9.02 12.84
N THR A 245 6.95 8.05 13.20
CA THR A 245 8.41 8.06 12.98
C THR A 245 8.79 7.54 11.60
N ALA A 246 8.02 6.60 11.05
CA ALA A 246 8.23 6.06 9.71
C ALA A 246 6.92 5.52 9.12
N ILE A 247 6.74 5.69 7.81
CA ILE A 247 5.70 5.05 7.02
C ILE A 247 6.34 4.35 5.82
N GLU A 248 6.00 3.09 5.60
CA GLU A 248 6.55 2.26 4.52
C GLU A 248 5.41 1.51 3.83
N LYS A 249 5.36 1.57 2.49
CA LYS A 249 4.46 0.72 1.70
C LYS A 249 5.04 -0.69 1.65
N THR A 250 4.57 -1.57 2.52
CA THR A 250 5.12 -2.94 2.68
C THR A 250 4.60 -3.92 1.64
N HIS A 251 3.34 -3.75 1.23
CA HIS A 251 2.68 -4.61 0.27
C HIS A 251 1.69 -3.78 -0.54
N GLU A 252 1.44 -4.18 -1.77
CA GLU A 252 0.32 -3.70 -2.56
C GLU A 252 -0.16 -4.84 -3.44
N GLY A 253 -1.46 -4.91 -3.66
CA GLY A 253 -2.11 -5.88 -4.53
C GLY A 253 -2.98 -5.18 -5.55
N SER A 254 -3.86 -5.94 -6.21
CA SER A 254 -4.84 -5.35 -7.12
C SER A 254 -5.79 -4.42 -6.40
N TYR A 255 -6.27 -4.78 -5.20
CA TYR A 255 -7.34 -4.03 -4.54
C TYR A 255 -6.86 -3.03 -3.49
N ASN A 256 -5.68 -3.21 -2.89
CA ASN A 256 -5.23 -2.42 -1.74
C ASN A 256 -3.74 -2.07 -1.79
N LYS A 257 -3.40 -0.94 -1.17
CA LYS A 257 -2.05 -0.60 -0.74
C LYS A 257 -1.94 -0.73 0.78
N ILE A 258 -0.90 -1.36 1.26
CA ILE A 258 -0.70 -1.69 2.67
C ILE A 258 0.56 -1.02 3.19
N PHE A 259 0.38 -0.10 4.12
CA PHE A 259 1.42 0.67 4.75
C PHE A 259 1.66 0.17 6.17
N ARG A 260 2.93 0.07 6.56
CA ARG A 260 3.34 -0.12 7.95
C ARG A 260 3.79 1.22 8.50
N LEU A 261 3.19 1.62 9.61
CA LEU A 261 3.48 2.88 10.31
C LEU A 261 4.16 2.54 11.64
N LYS A 262 5.26 3.24 11.93
CA LYS A 262 5.98 3.18 13.21
C LYS A 262 5.82 4.52 13.93
N PHE A 263 5.81 4.49 15.26
CA PHE A 263 5.52 5.66 16.09
C PHE A 263 6.57 5.88 17.19
N ASP A 264 6.53 7.06 17.82
CA ASP A 264 7.47 7.49 18.87
C ASP A 264 7.33 6.70 20.18
N ASN A 265 6.21 6.01 20.37
CA ASN A 265 5.95 5.14 21.51
C ASN A 265 6.29 3.65 21.24
N SER A 266 7.10 3.37 20.21
CA SER A 266 7.53 2.02 19.80
C SER A 266 6.41 1.07 19.37
N GLN A 267 5.20 1.57 19.13
CA GLN A 267 4.11 0.79 18.54
C GLN A 267 4.17 0.83 17.01
N GLU A 268 3.58 -0.19 16.38
CA GLU A 268 3.40 -0.27 14.94
C GLU A 268 1.93 -0.47 14.58
N LEU A 269 1.51 0.10 13.45
CA LEU A 269 0.18 -0.06 12.88
C LEU A 269 0.27 -0.42 11.40
N ILE A 270 -0.78 -1.05 10.89
CA ILE A 270 -1.01 -1.26 9.46
C ILE A 270 -2.10 -0.32 9.01
N ALA A 271 -1.86 0.45 7.95
CA ALA A 271 -2.88 1.20 7.24
C ALA A 271 -3.12 0.57 5.87
N LYS A 272 -4.38 0.29 5.56
CA LYS A 272 -4.82 -0.24 4.28
C LYS A 272 -5.59 0.85 3.53
N ILE A 273 -5.16 1.16 2.31
CA ILE A 273 -5.80 2.10 1.40
C ILE A 273 -6.34 1.32 0.19
N PRO A 274 -7.65 1.31 -0.04
CA PRO A 274 -8.23 0.67 -1.20
C PRO A 274 -7.92 1.41 -2.50
N THR A 275 -7.85 0.66 -3.60
CA THR A 275 -7.72 1.16 -4.97
C THR A 275 -9.09 1.47 -5.58
N LYS A 276 -9.13 2.01 -6.81
CA LYS A 276 -10.39 2.30 -7.52
C LYS A 276 -11.06 1.06 -8.13
N LEU A 277 -10.46 -0.13 -7.95
CA LEU A 277 -11.02 -1.39 -8.41
C LEU A 277 -12.17 -1.90 -7.54
N ILE A 278 -12.30 -1.39 -6.32
CA ILE A 278 -13.38 -1.76 -5.41
C ILE A 278 -14.44 -0.66 -5.37
N PRO A 279 -15.72 -1.02 -5.17
CA PRO A 279 -16.78 -0.02 -5.06
C PRO A 279 -16.54 0.89 -3.84
N PRO A 280 -16.57 2.22 -4.02
CA PRO A 280 -16.45 3.16 -2.92
C PRO A 280 -17.49 2.88 -1.83
N PHE A 281 -17.14 3.17 -0.59
CA PHE A 281 -17.93 2.96 0.61
C PHE A 281 -18.21 1.50 0.96
N TYR A 282 -18.79 0.73 0.05
CA TYR A 282 -19.36 -0.59 0.34
C TYR A 282 -18.30 -1.58 0.82
N THR A 283 -17.17 -1.70 0.12
CA THR A 283 -16.17 -2.70 0.47
C THR A 283 -15.47 -2.37 1.79
N THR A 284 -15.08 -1.11 2.02
CA THR A 284 -14.43 -0.71 3.28
C THR A 284 -15.40 -0.82 4.48
N ALA A 285 -16.64 -0.35 4.34
CA ALA A 285 -17.65 -0.43 5.40
C ALA A 285 -17.95 -1.89 5.76
N SER A 286 -18.12 -2.73 4.75
CA SER A 286 -18.43 -4.14 4.97
C SER A 286 -17.26 -4.92 5.54
N GLU A 287 -16.04 -4.67 5.07
CA GLU A 287 -14.86 -5.37 5.55
C GLU A 287 -14.62 -5.13 7.04
N VAL A 288 -14.67 -3.86 7.49
CA VAL A 288 -14.47 -3.54 8.91
C VAL A 288 -15.55 -4.18 9.79
N ALA A 289 -16.82 -4.09 9.36
CA ALA A 289 -17.91 -4.72 10.08
C ALA A 289 -17.77 -6.25 10.13
N THR A 290 -17.33 -6.87 9.04
CA THR A 290 -17.10 -8.33 8.96
C THR A 290 -15.93 -8.76 9.83
N MET A 291 -14.83 -8.01 9.86
CA MET A 291 -13.70 -8.26 10.75
C MET A 291 -14.14 -8.17 12.22
N GLU A 292 -14.90 -7.15 12.59
CA GLU A 292 -15.39 -7.03 13.97
C GLU A 292 -16.38 -8.15 14.31
N TYR A 293 -17.28 -8.52 13.40
CA TYR A 293 -18.18 -9.67 13.57
C TYR A 293 -17.39 -10.97 13.78
N ALA A 294 -16.38 -11.23 12.95
CA ALA A 294 -15.51 -12.39 13.08
C ALA A 294 -14.79 -12.43 14.44
N ARG A 295 -14.23 -11.29 14.88
CA ARG A 295 -13.52 -11.17 16.17
C ARG A 295 -14.44 -11.33 17.36
N THR A 296 -15.57 -10.62 17.36
CA THR A 296 -16.43 -10.44 18.55
C THR A 296 -17.52 -11.50 18.66
N VAL A 297 -18.10 -11.94 17.55
CA VAL A 297 -19.19 -12.92 17.51
C VAL A 297 -18.66 -14.33 17.23
N LEU A 298 -17.86 -14.50 16.17
CA LEU A 298 -17.34 -15.83 15.78
C LEU A 298 -16.13 -16.26 16.61
N LYS A 299 -15.49 -15.33 17.32
CA LYS A 299 -14.25 -15.56 18.09
C LYS A 299 -13.09 -16.08 17.23
N ILE A 300 -13.04 -15.64 15.98
CA ILE A 300 -11.98 -15.97 15.04
C ILE A 300 -10.85 -14.95 15.20
N PRO A 301 -9.58 -15.38 15.27
CA PRO A 301 -8.44 -14.47 15.28
C PRO A 301 -8.36 -13.68 13.97
N VAL A 302 -8.50 -12.36 14.08
CA VAL A 302 -8.38 -11.39 12.99
C VAL A 302 -7.71 -10.12 13.50
N PRO A 303 -7.03 -9.34 12.64
CA PRO A 303 -6.43 -8.07 13.04
C PRO A 303 -7.43 -7.14 13.71
N GLU A 304 -7.00 -6.47 14.77
CA GLU A 304 -7.84 -5.49 15.47
C GLU A 304 -7.86 -4.17 14.71
N VAL A 305 -9.03 -3.77 14.22
CA VAL A 305 -9.25 -2.45 13.60
C VAL A 305 -9.34 -1.39 14.70
N LEU A 306 -8.55 -0.32 14.57
CA LEU A 306 -8.48 0.78 15.53
C LEU A 306 -9.17 2.05 15.03
N ALA A 307 -9.11 2.31 13.72
CA ALA A 307 -9.82 3.38 13.06
C ALA A 307 -10.03 3.05 11.59
N TYR A 308 -11.05 3.63 10.99
CA TYR A 308 -11.30 3.49 9.56
C TYR A 308 -12.12 4.68 9.05
N SER A 309 -12.16 4.85 7.73
CA SER A 309 -13.19 5.62 7.08
C SER A 309 -13.60 4.92 5.80
N SER A 310 -14.91 4.64 5.67
CA SER A 310 -15.56 4.21 4.43
C SER A 310 -16.01 5.39 3.56
N ARG A 311 -15.81 6.63 4.00
CA ARG A 311 -16.23 7.84 3.26
C ARG A 311 -15.03 8.73 3.05
N ALA A 312 -14.49 8.75 1.83
CA ALA A 312 -13.29 9.52 1.49
C ALA A 312 -13.35 10.99 1.93
N HIS A 313 -14.51 11.63 1.79
CA HIS A 313 -14.73 13.04 2.13
C HIS A 313 -14.95 13.30 3.64
N SER A 314 -15.12 12.28 4.48
CA SER A 314 -15.41 12.46 5.90
C SER A 314 -14.17 12.72 6.75
N THR A 315 -12.98 12.56 6.16
CA THR A 315 -11.70 12.75 6.84
C THR A 315 -10.74 13.59 5.98
N PRO A 316 -9.78 14.29 6.59
CA PRO A 316 -8.76 15.03 5.86
C PRO A 316 -7.80 14.15 5.03
N VAL A 317 -7.88 12.82 5.17
CA VAL A 317 -7.10 11.85 4.37
C VAL A 317 -7.50 11.91 2.90
N GLY A 318 -8.77 12.20 2.60
CA GLY A 318 -9.29 12.33 1.24
C GLY A 318 -9.50 11.01 0.49
N THR A 319 -9.32 9.87 1.16
CA THR A 319 -9.63 8.53 0.66
C THR A 319 -10.14 7.65 1.79
N GLU A 320 -10.74 6.52 1.43
CA GLU A 320 -11.06 5.45 2.38
C GLU A 320 -9.80 4.82 2.96
N PHE A 321 -9.87 4.33 4.19
CA PHE A 321 -8.75 3.64 4.82
C PHE A 321 -9.22 2.73 5.96
N ILE A 322 -8.39 1.76 6.31
CA ILE A 322 -8.51 0.96 7.53
C ILE A 322 -7.16 0.97 8.26
N ILE A 323 -7.14 1.39 9.52
CA ILE A 323 -5.99 1.34 10.42
C ILE A 323 -6.22 0.21 11.42
N MET A 324 -5.27 -0.72 11.47
CA MET A 324 -5.37 -1.93 12.30
C MET A 324 -4.03 -2.29 12.94
N ARG A 325 -4.08 -3.14 13.98
CA ARG A 325 -2.90 -3.76 14.57
C ARG A 325 -2.23 -4.70 13.55
N PRO A 326 -0.88 -4.76 13.51
CA PRO A 326 -0.19 -5.75 12.71
C PRO A 326 -0.44 -7.16 13.26
N SER A 327 -0.71 -8.11 12.37
CA SER A 327 -0.77 -9.53 12.73
C SER A 327 0.56 -10.04 13.27
N PRO A 328 0.58 -10.82 14.36
CA PRO A 328 1.80 -11.40 14.88
C PRO A 328 2.35 -12.50 13.96
N GLY A 329 3.67 -12.57 13.85
CA GLY A 329 4.36 -13.65 13.15
C GLY A 329 4.56 -13.43 11.65
N THR A 330 4.48 -14.50 10.85
CA THR A 330 4.83 -14.53 9.42
C THR A 330 3.75 -15.16 8.57
N GLU A 331 3.66 -14.83 7.29
CA GLU A 331 2.77 -15.51 6.34
C GLU A 331 3.01 -17.03 6.29
N LEU A 332 1.93 -17.82 6.28
CA LEU A 332 1.98 -19.27 6.16
C LEU A 332 2.75 -19.71 4.91
N ARG A 333 2.59 -19.01 3.78
CA ARG A 333 3.29 -19.31 2.51
C ARG A 333 4.80 -19.46 2.69
N LYS A 334 5.43 -18.64 3.54
CA LYS A 334 6.89 -18.63 3.74
C LYS A 334 7.39 -19.85 4.52
N ARG A 335 6.50 -20.56 5.22
CA ARG A 335 6.85 -21.67 6.11
C ARG A 335 6.16 -22.99 5.76
N TRP A 336 5.09 -22.98 4.95
CA TRP A 336 4.23 -24.14 4.70
C TRP A 336 5.01 -25.36 4.21
N ASP A 337 5.84 -25.21 3.19
CA ASP A 337 6.55 -26.33 2.58
C ASP A 337 7.62 -26.93 3.50
N LEU A 338 8.20 -26.12 4.38
CA LEU A 338 9.22 -26.51 5.34
C LEU A 338 8.64 -26.90 6.72
N MET A 339 7.33 -26.76 6.90
CA MET A 339 6.66 -27.03 8.16
C MET A 339 6.69 -28.52 8.49
N ASN A 340 6.88 -28.87 9.77
CA ASN A 340 6.71 -30.25 10.21
C ASN A 340 5.23 -30.65 10.23
N GLU A 341 4.94 -31.96 10.28
CA GLU A 341 3.57 -32.46 10.16
C GLU A 341 2.67 -32.12 11.36
N THR A 342 3.23 -31.98 12.56
CA THR A 342 2.46 -31.60 13.76
C THR A 342 1.95 -30.17 13.63
N ASP A 343 2.83 -29.25 13.25
CA ASP A 343 2.48 -27.84 13.05
C ASP A 343 1.52 -27.67 11.87
N ALA A 344 1.76 -28.37 10.75
CA ALA A 344 0.90 -28.28 9.57
C ALA A 344 -0.53 -28.76 9.87
N LYS A 345 -0.67 -29.87 10.61
CA LYS A 345 -1.98 -30.34 11.08
C LYS A 345 -2.63 -29.36 12.06
N GLY A 346 -1.84 -28.75 12.96
CA GLY A 346 -2.32 -27.73 13.88
C GLY A 346 -2.86 -26.48 13.18
N VAL A 347 -2.24 -26.07 12.07
CA VAL A 347 -2.77 -24.99 11.21
C VAL A 347 -4.06 -25.42 10.53
N ILE A 348 -4.09 -26.62 9.94
CA ILE A 348 -5.29 -27.18 9.27
C ILE A 348 -6.47 -27.26 10.25
N ASP A 349 -6.27 -27.80 11.45
CA ASP A 349 -7.32 -27.94 12.46
C ASP A 349 -7.87 -26.57 12.89
N GLN A 350 -7.01 -25.54 13.03
CA GLN A 350 -7.47 -24.18 13.35
C GLN A 350 -8.25 -23.53 12.20
N VAL A 351 -7.87 -23.75 10.94
CA VAL A 351 -8.66 -23.26 9.79
C VAL A 351 -10.00 -23.97 9.70
N LEU A 352 -10.03 -25.29 9.85
CA LEU A 352 -11.29 -26.06 9.88
C LEU A 352 -12.20 -25.61 11.03
N HIS A 353 -11.62 -25.24 12.18
CA HIS A 353 -12.37 -24.63 13.26
C HIS A 353 -12.98 -23.28 12.83
N ALA A 354 -12.24 -22.40 12.15
CA ALA A 354 -12.77 -21.15 11.61
C ALA A 354 -13.90 -21.38 10.58
N GLU A 355 -13.73 -22.35 9.66
CA GLU A 355 -14.77 -22.76 8.70
C GLU A 355 -16.04 -23.25 9.40
N SER A 356 -15.91 -24.01 10.49
CA SER A 356 -17.06 -24.41 11.30
C SER A 356 -17.79 -23.21 11.94
N GLN A 357 -17.05 -22.16 12.31
CA GLN A 357 -17.64 -20.94 12.86
C GLN A 357 -18.33 -20.09 11.77
N PHE A 358 -17.83 -20.11 10.54
CA PHE A 358 -18.45 -19.44 9.39
C PHE A 358 -19.88 -19.94 9.13
N ALA A 359 -20.09 -21.25 9.22
CA ALA A 359 -21.39 -21.91 9.04
C ALA A 359 -22.30 -21.89 10.28
N LYS A 360 -21.82 -21.37 11.42
CA LYS A 360 -22.53 -21.47 12.72
C LYS A 360 -23.87 -20.74 12.76
N TYR A 361 -23.96 -19.59 12.08
CA TYR A 361 -25.14 -18.73 12.13
C TYR A 361 -25.84 -18.69 10.76
N GLN A 362 -27.16 -18.76 10.79
CA GLN A 362 -28.00 -18.68 9.61
C GLN A 362 -28.52 -17.26 9.42
N PHE A 363 -27.95 -16.54 8.46
CA PHE A 363 -28.32 -15.14 8.20
C PHE A 363 -29.68 -15.02 7.50
N SER A 364 -30.36 -13.90 7.74
CA SER A 364 -31.71 -13.66 7.21
C SER A 364 -31.72 -13.32 5.72
N ARG A 365 -30.60 -12.85 5.17
CA ARG A 365 -30.46 -12.34 3.80
C ARG A 365 -29.11 -12.73 3.18
N ILE A 366 -29.02 -12.63 1.86
CA ILE A 366 -27.82 -12.79 1.03
C ILE A 366 -27.29 -11.40 0.70
N GLY A 367 -26.00 -11.16 0.92
CA GLY A 367 -25.39 -9.82 0.81
C GLY A 367 -24.04 -9.77 1.54
N SER A 368 -23.71 -8.63 2.15
CA SER A 368 -22.52 -8.52 3.01
C SER A 368 -22.88 -7.94 4.39
N ILE A 369 -22.01 -8.15 5.38
CA ILE A 369 -22.21 -7.65 6.76
C ILE A 369 -21.77 -6.19 6.81
N TYR A 370 -22.57 -5.33 7.44
CA TYR A 370 -22.30 -3.90 7.70
C TYR A 370 -22.68 -3.55 9.12
N TYR A 371 -22.22 -2.40 9.61
CA TYR A 371 -22.81 -1.78 10.79
C TYR A 371 -24.25 -1.31 10.51
N VAL A 372 -25.08 -1.25 11.55
CA VAL A 372 -26.50 -0.82 11.44
C VAL A 372 -26.61 0.59 10.84
N GLU A 373 -25.71 1.50 11.18
CA GLU A 373 -25.66 2.88 10.70
C GLU A 373 -25.30 2.98 9.21
N ASP A 374 -24.55 2.02 8.68
CA ASP A 374 -24.05 2.02 7.30
C ASP A 374 -25.03 1.41 6.30
N VAL A 375 -26.11 0.77 6.77
CA VAL A 375 -27.20 0.31 5.90
C VAL A 375 -28.34 1.32 5.84
N GLU A 376 -29.11 1.28 4.74
CA GLU A 376 -30.29 2.11 4.55
C GLU A 376 -31.31 1.91 5.70
N PRO A 377 -32.08 2.97 6.06
CA PRO A 377 -33.03 2.89 7.17
C PRO A 377 -34.03 1.74 7.09
N ALA A 378 -34.42 1.32 5.88
CA ALA A 378 -35.32 0.18 5.67
C ALA A 378 -34.69 -1.15 6.11
N LEU A 379 -33.38 -1.32 5.94
CA LEU A 379 -32.64 -2.54 6.28
C LEU A 379 -32.32 -2.65 7.78
N ARG A 380 -32.25 -1.51 8.49
CA ARG A 380 -31.93 -1.46 9.93
C ARG A 380 -32.91 -2.26 10.80
N LYS A 381 -34.16 -2.38 10.35
CA LYS A 381 -35.22 -3.09 11.07
C LYS A 381 -35.26 -4.60 10.75
N LEU A 382 -34.55 -5.05 9.72
CA LEU A 382 -34.51 -6.46 9.37
C LEU A 382 -33.65 -7.22 10.39
N PRO A 383 -34.04 -8.45 10.78
CA PRO A 383 -33.23 -9.26 11.69
C PRO A 383 -31.91 -9.65 11.01
N LEU A 384 -30.83 -9.78 11.77
CA LEU A 384 -29.54 -10.25 11.24
C LEU A 384 -29.62 -11.73 10.83
N TYR A 385 -30.28 -12.55 11.65
CA TYR A 385 -30.42 -13.99 11.48
C TYR A 385 -31.84 -14.40 11.08
N ARG A 386 -31.98 -15.52 10.36
CA ARG A 386 -33.24 -15.97 9.74
C ARG A 386 -34.41 -16.11 10.72
N ASN A 387 -34.14 -16.57 11.94
CA ASN A 387 -35.13 -16.72 13.01
C ASN A 387 -34.80 -15.83 14.21
N GLY A 388 -34.10 -14.71 13.98
CA GLY A 388 -33.62 -13.82 15.03
C GLY A 388 -34.74 -13.00 15.67
N SER A 389 -34.72 -12.94 16.99
CA SER A 389 -35.51 -12.08 17.87
C SER A 389 -34.90 -10.69 18.08
N GLY A 390 -33.65 -10.48 17.65
CA GLY A 390 -32.87 -9.26 17.88
C GLY A 390 -32.01 -9.28 19.15
N SER A 391 -32.09 -10.36 19.94
CA SER A 391 -31.27 -10.57 21.15
C SER A 391 -30.03 -11.43 20.91
N GLU A 392 -29.85 -11.91 19.68
CA GLU A 392 -28.74 -12.77 19.31
C GLU A 392 -27.41 -12.00 19.26
N PRO A 393 -26.26 -12.69 19.41
CA PRO A 393 -24.95 -12.04 19.33
C PRO A 393 -24.77 -11.18 18.08
N GLY A 394 -24.43 -9.90 18.28
CA GLY A 394 -24.18 -8.93 17.20
C GLY A 394 -25.43 -8.36 16.53
N ALA A 395 -26.63 -8.80 16.89
CA ALA A 395 -27.89 -8.32 16.30
C ALA A 395 -28.22 -6.86 16.68
N ASP A 396 -27.52 -6.28 17.64
CA ASP A 396 -27.58 -4.86 18.01
C ASP A 396 -26.67 -3.97 17.14
N ARG A 397 -25.60 -4.54 16.55
CA ARG A 397 -24.55 -3.78 15.86
C ARG A 397 -24.45 -4.04 14.36
N PHE A 398 -24.86 -5.22 13.89
CA PHE A 398 -24.62 -5.64 12.50
C PHE A 398 -25.90 -5.91 11.72
N ARG A 399 -25.90 -5.61 10.42
CA ARG A 399 -26.98 -5.91 9.47
C ARG A 399 -26.42 -6.48 8.18
N ILE A 400 -27.25 -7.22 7.44
CA ILE A 400 -26.92 -7.59 6.06
C ILE A 400 -27.37 -6.45 5.15
N GLY A 401 -26.43 -5.96 4.35
CA GLY A 401 -26.63 -4.93 3.33
C GLY A 401 -26.27 -5.43 1.93
N PRO A 402 -26.17 -4.52 0.95
CA PRO A 402 -25.83 -4.87 -0.43
C PRO A 402 -24.56 -5.72 -0.56
N SER A 403 -24.54 -6.65 -1.50
CA SER A 403 -23.38 -7.53 -1.71
C SER A 403 -22.17 -6.73 -2.20
N THR A 404 -21.00 -7.04 -1.62
CA THR A 404 -19.69 -6.51 -2.03
C THR A 404 -18.96 -7.42 -3.01
N GLU A 405 -19.61 -8.46 -3.54
CA GLU A 405 -19.02 -9.38 -4.51
C GLU A 405 -18.51 -8.60 -5.73
N TRP A 406 -17.20 -8.68 -5.97
CA TRP A 406 -16.52 -7.91 -7.03
C TRP A 406 -17.18 -8.05 -8.40
N ALA A 407 -17.69 -9.24 -8.73
CA ALA A 407 -18.35 -9.51 -10.01
C ALA A 407 -19.57 -8.62 -10.28
N LEU A 408 -20.21 -8.08 -9.24
CA LEU A 408 -21.37 -7.19 -9.33
C LEU A 408 -21.00 -5.70 -9.49
N TRP A 409 -19.73 -5.37 -9.29
CA TRP A 409 -19.22 -4.00 -9.27
C TRP A 409 -18.14 -3.72 -10.30
N ARG A 410 -17.48 -4.75 -10.87
CA ARG A 410 -16.34 -4.55 -11.77
C ARG A 410 -16.68 -3.72 -13.02
N GLY A 411 -15.75 -2.84 -13.41
CA GLY A 411 -15.87 -2.02 -14.61
C GLY A 411 -17.06 -1.07 -14.56
N GLU A 412 -17.75 -0.92 -15.69
CA GLU A 412 -18.91 -0.02 -15.85
C GLU A 412 -20.13 -0.51 -15.05
N ARG A 413 -20.08 -1.73 -14.48
CA ARG A 413 -21.11 -2.20 -13.55
C ARG A 413 -21.17 -1.34 -12.30
N ALA A 414 -20.06 -0.71 -11.87
CA ALA A 414 -20.06 0.21 -10.73
C ALA A 414 -20.93 1.45 -10.98
N GLU A 415 -21.10 1.85 -12.24
CA GLU A 415 -21.84 3.07 -12.64
C GLU A 415 -23.34 2.84 -12.75
N LEU A 416 -23.81 1.59 -12.68
CA LEU A 416 -25.22 1.25 -12.79
C LEU A 416 -25.99 1.57 -11.50
N GLU A 417 -27.08 2.32 -11.64
CA GLU A 417 -28.09 2.51 -10.58
C GLU A 417 -29.03 1.28 -10.50
N VAL A 418 -28.52 0.19 -9.93
CA VAL A 418 -29.25 -1.09 -9.78
C VAL A 418 -29.20 -1.62 -8.35
N ASP A 419 -30.28 -2.31 -7.96
CA ASP A 419 -30.36 -3.01 -6.68
C ASP A 419 -29.39 -4.21 -6.63
N ARG A 420 -28.49 -4.18 -5.64
CA ARG A 420 -27.43 -5.18 -5.38
C ARG A 420 -27.69 -5.96 -4.08
N GLY A 421 -28.95 -6.08 -3.71
CA GLY A 421 -29.40 -6.74 -2.50
C GLY A 421 -29.43 -5.78 -1.30
N PRO A 422 -29.67 -6.31 -0.09
CA PRO A 422 -29.62 -7.74 0.26
C PRO A 422 -30.87 -8.54 -0.15
N TRP A 423 -30.67 -9.77 -0.60
CA TRP A 423 -31.77 -10.62 -1.11
C TRP A 423 -32.33 -11.58 -0.05
N PRO A 424 -33.66 -11.82 0.01
CA PRO A 424 -34.28 -12.74 0.97
C PRO A 424 -33.94 -14.22 0.75
N ASP A 425 -33.74 -14.63 -0.50
CA ASP A 425 -33.69 -16.03 -0.87
C ASP A 425 -32.83 -16.26 -2.12
N VAL A 426 -32.52 -17.52 -2.40
CA VAL A 426 -31.68 -17.94 -3.53
C VAL A 426 -32.26 -17.45 -4.86
N LYS A 427 -33.59 -17.48 -5.01
CA LYS A 427 -34.26 -17.09 -6.26
C LYS A 427 -34.04 -15.62 -6.56
N SER A 428 -34.34 -14.75 -5.59
CA SER A 428 -34.14 -13.30 -5.70
C SER A 428 -32.68 -12.91 -5.84
N TYR A 429 -31.75 -13.66 -5.24
CA TYR A 429 -30.31 -13.50 -5.49
C TYR A 429 -29.94 -13.77 -6.95
N ILE A 430 -30.35 -14.90 -7.52
CA ILE A 430 -30.09 -15.24 -8.92
C ILE A 430 -30.71 -14.20 -9.87
N GLU A 431 -31.96 -13.82 -9.61
CA GLU A 431 -32.65 -12.76 -10.36
C GLU A 431 -31.88 -11.43 -10.26
N GLY A 432 -31.36 -11.08 -9.08
CA GLY A 432 -30.54 -9.90 -8.87
C GLY A 432 -29.25 -9.91 -9.70
N VAL A 433 -28.47 -10.99 -9.62
CA VAL A 433 -27.23 -11.18 -10.41
C VAL A 433 -27.51 -11.06 -11.90
N VAL A 434 -28.55 -11.76 -12.39
CA VAL A 434 -28.97 -11.73 -13.80
C VAL A 434 -29.39 -10.32 -14.22
N ARG A 435 -30.23 -9.65 -13.42
CA ARG A 435 -30.73 -8.29 -13.71
C ARG A 435 -29.61 -7.28 -13.81
N ILE A 436 -28.62 -7.32 -12.90
CA ILE A 436 -27.45 -6.44 -12.93
C ILE A 436 -26.68 -6.63 -14.24
N HIS A 437 -26.41 -7.89 -14.62
CA HIS A 437 -25.66 -8.18 -15.85
C HIS A 437 -26.47 -7.86 -17.11
N GLN A 438 -27.79 -8.08 -17.13
CA GLN A 438 -28.67 -7.67 -18.23
C GLN A 438 -28.73 -6.14 -18.39
N ALA A 439 -28.72 -5.40 -17.28
CA ALA A 439 -28.62 -3.94 -17.31
C ALA A 439 -27.27 -3.51 -17.90
N TRP A 440 -26.17 -4.13 -17.48
CA TRP A 440 -24.85 -3.86 -18.06
C TRP A 440 -24.83 -4.17 -19.57
N LEU A 441 -25.35 -5.33 -19.99
CA LEU A 441 -25.43 -5.72 -21.41
C LEU A 441 -26.21 -4.70 -22.25
N SER A 442 -27.26 -4.10 -21.68
CA SER A 442 -28.08 -3.12 -22.40
C SER A 442 -27.38 -1.78 -22.60
N ASN A 443 -26.54 -1.37 -21.65
CA ASN A 443 -25.90 -0.06 -21.65
C ASN A 443 -24.51 -0.10 -22.30
N TYR A 444 -23.73 -1.15 -22.03
CA TYR A 444 -22.28 -1.18 -22.26
C TYR A 444 -21.79 -2.30 -23.18
N ALA A 445 -22.59 -3.32 -23.50
CA ALA A 445 -22.11 -4.39 -24.37
C ALA A 445 -21.79 -3.86 -25.78
N ARG A 446 -20.50 -3.85 -26.10
CA ARG A 446 -19.94 -3.48 -27.40
C ARG A 446 -18.88 -4.52 -27.78
N PRO A 447 -18.80 -4.92 -29.06
CA PRO A 447 -17.73 -5.79 -29.52
C PRO A 447 -16.36 -5.18 -29.22
N PHE A 448 -15.46 -5.97 -28.64
CA PHE A 448 -14.07 -5.56 -28.42
C PHE A 448 -13.33 -5.27 -29.72
N GLY A 449 -12.33 -4.38 -29.67
CA GLY A 449 -11.43 -4.16 -30.80
C GLY A 449 -10.60 -5.42 -31.11
N VAL A 450 -10.20 -6.15 -30.06
CA VAL A 450 -9.48 -7.43 -30.15
C VAL A 450 -10.37 -8.52 -29.53
N GLN A 451 -10.74 -9.52 -30.34
CA GLN A 451 -11.64 -10.60 -29.94
C GLN A 451 -10.86 -11.75 -29.31
N VAL A 452 -10.54 -11.60 -28.02
CA VAL A 452 -9.84 -12.59 -27.20
C VAL A 452 -10.72 -12.93 -25.98
N PRO A 453 -11.11 -14.21 -25.78
CA PRO A 453 -10.98 -15.31 -26.73
C PRO A 453 -11.77 -15.06 -28.03
N PRO A 454 -11.50 -15.80 -29.13
CA PRO A 454 -12.26 -15.73 -30.37
C PRO A 454 -13.76 -15.84 -30.12
N ARG A 455 -14.53 -14.98 -30.76
CA ARG A 455 -15.98 -14.90 -30.58
C ARG A 455 -16.72 -15.17 -31.86
N ASP A 456 -17.84 -15.87 -31.76
CA ASP A 456 -18.77 -16.02 -32.87
C ASP A 456 -19.80 -14.88 -32.90
N SER A 457 -20.70 -14.92 -33.89
CA SER A 457 -21.75 -13.90 -34.03
C SER A 457 -22.76 -13.89 -32.88
N GLU A 458 -22.95 -15.01 -32.18
CA GLU A 458 -23.86 -15.09 -31.04
C GLU A 458 -23.24 -14.51 -29.76
N ASP A 459 -21.95 -14.77 -29.51
CA ASP A 459 -21.15 -14.18 -28.44
C ASP A 459 -21.04 -12.64 -28.55
N LEU A 460 -21.25 -12.11 -29.75
CA LEU A 460 -21.26 -10.68 -30.04
C LEU A 460 -22.66 -10.07 -30.01
N ASN A 461 -23.70 -10.86 -29.72
CA ASN A 461 -25.08 -10.40 -29.70
C ASN A 461 -25.63 -10.33 -28.27
N PRO A 462 -25.76 -9.12 -27.67
CA PRO A 462 -26.23 -8.97 -26.29
C PRO A 462 -27.60 -9.61 -26.01
N GLU A 463 -28.48 -9.70 -27.00
CA GLU A 463 -29.81 -10.29 -26.83
C GLU A 463 -29.75 -11.82 -26.62
N VAL A 464 -28.76 -12.50 -27.22
CA VAL A 464 -28.53 -13.93 -26.97
C VAL A 464 -28.11 -14.16 -25.52
N HIS A 465 -27.21 -13.33 -25.00
CA HIS A 465 -26.79 -13.38 -23.59
C HIS A 465 -28.00 -13.15 -22.66
N LYS A 466 -28.79 -12.11 -22.90
CA LYS A 466 -29.98 -11.80 -22.09
C LYS A 466 -30.98 -12.96 -22.08
N ARG A 467 -31.22 -13.61 -23.22
CA ARG A 467 -32.09 -14.78 -23.34
C ARG A 467 -31.58 -15.96 -22.53
N LEU A 468 -30.29 -16.28 -22.60
CA LEU A 468 -29.69 -17.37 -21.83
C LEU A 468 -29.72 -17.10 -20.32
N LEU A 469 -29.47 -15.85 -19.91
CA LEU A 469 -29.59 -15.45 -18.51
C LEU A 469 -31.03 -15.58 -18.00
N ALA A 470 -32.03 -15.27 -18.81
CA ALA A 470 -33.43 -15.50 -18.46
C ALA A 470 -33.75 -17.01 -18.31
N LYS A 471 -33.10 -17.88 -19.10
CA LYS A 471 -33.21 -19.34 -18.92
C LYS A 471 -32.66 -19.79 -17.57
N LEU A 472 -31.55 -19.20 -17.08
CA LEU A 472 -31.02 -19.51 -15.74
C LEU A 472 -32.07 -19.25 -14.65
N VAL A 473 -32.76 -18.10 -14.69
CA VAL A 473 -33.82 -17.75 -13.73
C VAL A 473 -34.99 -18.75 -13.78
N SER A 474 -35.36 -19.17 -14.98
CA SER A 474 -36.42 -20.18 -15.17
C SER A 474 -36.02 -21.54 -14.60
N LEU A 475 -34.80 -22.01 -14.91
CA LEU A 475 -34.27 -23.29 -14.45
C LEU A 475 -34.01 -23.30 -12.95
N SER A 476 -33.52 -22.20 -12.38
CA SER A 476 -33.24 -22.15 -10.94
C SER A 476 -34.51 -22.32 -10.09
N SER A 477 -35.67 -21.93 -10.62
CA SER A 477 -36.96 -22.07 -9.96
C SER A 477 -37.47 -23.52 -9.90
N THR A 478 -36.94 -24.43 -10.75
CA THR A 478 -37.33 -25.85 -10.78
C THR A 478 -36.40 -26.76 -9.98
N ILE A 479 -35.19 -26.28 -9.66
CA ILE A 479 -34.20 -27.02 -8.87
C ILE A 479 -34.68 -27.12 -7.42
N ARG A 480 -34.78 -28.36 -6.92
CA ARG A 480 -35.11 -28.64 -5.51
C ARG A 480 -33.83 -28.82 -4.70
N ALA A 481 -33.28 -27.73 -4.18
CA ALA A 481 -32.21 -27.79 -3.17
C ALA A 481 -32.81 -27.98 -1.77
N SER A 482 -32.14 -28.74 -0.90
CA SER A 482 -32.58 -28.88 0.50
C SER A 482 -32.47 -27.54 1.23
N SER A 483 -33.26 -27.39 2.32
CA SER A 483 -33.23 -26.17 3.14
C SER A 483 -31.83 -25.88 3.68
N ASP A 484 -31.09 -26.93 4.02
CA ASP A 484 -29.79 -26.84 4.68
C ASP A 484 -28.73 -26.26 3.72
N LEU A 485 -28.74 -26.72 2.46
CA LEU A 485 -27.86 -26.21 1.40
C LEU A 485 -28.15 -24.74 1.04
N CYS A 486 -29.40 -24.32 1.18
CA CYS A 486 -29.85 -22.95 0.91
C CYS A 486 -29.69 -22.02 2.12
N THR A 487 -29.08 -22.48 3.21
CA THR A 487 -28.85 -21.66 4.40
C THR A 487 -27.84 -20.57 4.11
N ASN A 488 -28.15 -19.32 4.47
CA ASN A 488 -27.24 -18.21 4.27
C ASN A 488 -26.17 -18.21 5.37
N VAL A 489 -24.90 -18.39 4.98
CA VAL A 489 -23.74 -18.44 5.86
C VAL A 489 -22.71 -17.40 5.43
N LEU A 490 -21.89 -16.95 6.38
CA LEU A 490 -20.65 -16.23 6.05
C LEU A 490 -19.65 -17.28 5.52
N TRP A 491 -18.75 -16.92 4.61
CA TRP A 491 -17.62 -17.81 4.26
C TRP A 491 -16.44 -17.04 3.68
N HIS A 492 -15.24 -17.37 4.15
CA HIS A 492 -14.00 -16.80 3.61
C HIS A 492 -13.50 -17.64 2.43
N LYS A 493 -13.87 -17.27 1.20
CA LYS A 493 -13.52 -18.04 0.00
C LYS A 493 -12.03 -18.00 -0.38
N ASP A 494 -11.30 -16.98 0.08
CA ASP A 494 -9.90 -16.74 -0.31
C ASP A 494 -8.86 -17.17 0.74
N LEU A 495 -9.03 -18.39 1.29
CA LEU A 495 -8.10 -18.96 2.28
C LEU A 495 -6.85 -19.55 1.60
N HIS A 496 -6.04 -18.71 0.97
CA HIS A 496 -4.73 -19.07 0.46
C HIS A 496 -3.61 -18.80 1.48
N ALA A 497 -2.43 -19.40 1.30
CA ALA A 497 -1.35 -19.35 2.30
C ALA A 497 -0.77 -17.94 2.59
N ARG A 498 -1.05 -16.92 1.75
CA ARG A 498 -0.65 -15.53 2.04
C ARG A 498 -1.65 -14.79 2.95
N ASN A 499 -2.87 -15.31 3.09
CA ASN A 499 -3.96 -14.72 3.91
C ASN A 499 -4.05 -15.36 5.30
N ILE A 500 -3.05 -16.15 5.66
CA ILE A 500 -2.96 -16.82 6.96
C ILE A 500 -1.63 -16.43 7.59
N MET A 501 -1.70 -15.68 8.69
CA MET A 501 -0.55 -15.31 9.49
C MET A 501 -0.34 -16.36 10.58
N ILE A 502 0.90 -16.77 10.81
CA ILE A 502 1.23 -17.80 11.80
C ILE A 502 2.23 -17.30 12.83
N GLY A 503 1.94 -17.59 14.10
CA GLY A 503 2.80 -17.28 15.24
C GLY A 503 4.09 -18.12 15.30
N ASN A 504 4.90 -17.83 16.31
CA ASN A 504 6.18 -18.49 16.54
C ASN A 504 6.09 -19.74 17.44
N CYS A 505 4.89 -20.04 17.98
CA CYS A 505 4.65 -21.23 18.80
C CYS A 505 4.55 -22.51 17.95
N SER A 506 4.59 -23.68 18.61
CA SER A 506 4.33 -24.99 18.02
C SER A 506 3.26 -25.72 18.85
N PRO A 507 2.08 -26.06 18.27
CA PRO A 507 1.61 -25.64 16.94
C PRO A 507 1.43 -24.11 16.85
N PRO A 508 1.65 -23.51 15.68
CA PRO A 508 1.55 -22.07 15.54
C PRO A 508 0.08 -21.63 15.61
N SER A 509 -0.20 -20.56 16.35
CA SER A 509 -1.49 -19.88 16.30
C SER A 509 -1.69 -19.24 14.93
N ILE A 510 -2.92 -19.28 14.40
CA ILE A 510 -3.26 -18.60 13.15
C ILE A 510 -3.97 -17.26 13.39
N GLU A 511 -3.80 -16.32 12.47
CA GLU A 511 -4.67 -15.15 12.32
C GLU A 511 -5.05 -14.99 10.84
N LEU A 512 -6.34 -14.85 10.56
CA LEU A 512 -6.86 -14.73 9.20
C LEU A 512 -6.93 -13.26 8.79
N ILE A 513 -6.36 -12.96 7.62
CA ILE A 513 -6.32 -11.61 7.06
C ILE A 513 -7.04 -11.56 5.70
N ASP A 514 -7.20 -10.34 5.18
CA ASP A 514 -7.88 -10.04 3.91
C ASP A 514 -9.36 -10.46 3.88
N TRP A 515 -10.16 -9.79 4.72
CA TRP A 515 -11.60 -9.98 4.82
C TRP A 515 -12.38 -9.23 3.74
N GLN A 516 -11.67 -8.66 2.76
CA GLN A 516 -12.27 -7.86 1.71
C GLN A 516 -13.18 -8.70 0.83
N GLY A 517 -14.42 -8.25 0.63
CA GLY A 517 -15.37 -8.94 -0.25
C GLY A 517 -15.95 -10.24 0.31
N VAL A 518 -15.63 -10.59 1.57
CA VAL A 518 -16.28 -11.69 2.28
C VAL A 518 -17.78 -11.39 2.41
N SER A 519 -18.60 -12.34 1.97
CA SER A 519 -20.05 -12.16 1.81
C SER A 519 -20.82 -13.23 2.55
N VAL A 520 -22.11 -12.96 2.76
CA VAL A 520 -23.10 -13.92 3.23
C VAL A 520 -23.91 -14.44 2.05
N GLY A 521 -24.04 -15.76 1.92
CA GLY A 521 -24.89 -16.36 0.90
C GLY A 521 -25.18 -17.83 1.14
N PRO A 522 -25.89 -18.50 0.21
CA PRO A 522 -26.30 -19.89 0.38
C PRO A 522 -25.09 -20.81 0.56
N LEU A 523 -25.17 -21.80 1.45
CA LEU A 523 -24.06 -22.71 1.76
C LEU A 523 -23.47 -23.37 0.50
N PHE A 524 -24.31 -23.79 -0.46
CA PHE A 524 -23.84 -24.35 -1.74
C PHE A 524 -23.03 -23.36 -2.61
N GLN A 525 -23.29 -22.06 -2.47
CA GLN A 525 -22.58 -20.98 -3.17
C GLN A 525 -21.32 -20.54 -2.42
N GLN A 526 -21.34 -20.69 -1.09
CA GLN A 526 -20.32 -20.16 -0.19
C GLN A 526 -19.21 -21.17 0.12
N SER A 527 -19.56 -22.43 0.42
CA SER A 527 -18.60 -23.44 0.86
C SER A 527 -17.60 -23.83 -0.24
N THR A 528 -16.31 -23.71 0.07
CA THR A 528 -15.18 -24.05 -0.81
C THR A 528 -14.03 -24.64 0.00
N PHE A 529 -13.20 -25.48 -0.63
CA PHE A 529 -11.94 -25.96 -0.03
C PHE A 529 -10.97 -24.81 0.21
N ALA A 530 -10.36 -24.75 1.40
CA ALA A 530 -9.27 -23.82 1.67
C ALA A 530 -8.11 -24.04 0.69
N ILE A 531 -7.77 -23.00 -0.06
CA ILE A 531 -6.83 -23.06 -1.20
C ILE A 531 -5.46 -23.58 -0.77
N PHE A 532 -4.95 -23.16 0.39
CA PHE A 532 -3.62 -23.58 0.88
C PHE A 532 -3.50 -25.10 1.15
N ALA A 533 -4.62 -25.78 1.40
CA ALA A 533 -4.65 -27.21 1.70
C ALA A 533 -4.97 -28.08 0.47
N GLN A 534 -5.23 -27.47 -0.69
CA GLN A 534 -5.50 -28.22 -1.92
C GLN A 534 -4.20 -28.75 -2.55
N TYR A 535 -4.19 -30.03 -2.93
CA TYR A 535 -3.07 -30.65 -3.63
C TYR A 535 -3.39 -30.84 -5.11
N HIS A 536 -2.66 -30.11 -5.96
CA HIS A 536 -2.71 -30.22 -7.43
C HIS A 536 -1.39 -30.74 -8.02
N GLY A 537 -0.55 -31.34 -7.18
CA GLY A 537 0.86 -31.63 -7.48
C GLY A 537 1.09 -32.80 -8.43
N ASP A 538 2.31 -33.34 -8.39
CA ASP A 538 2.81 -34.31 -9.37
C ASP A 538 1.88 -35.56 -9.51
N PRO A 539 1.43 -35.90 -10.73
CA PRO A 539 0.51 -37.02 -10.97
C PRO A 539 1.11 -38.40 -10.70
N ARG A 540 2.42 -38.50 -10.47
CA ARG A 540 3.11 -39.71 -10.00
C ARG A 540 2.75 -40.04 -8.55
N VAL A 541 2.34 -39.05 -7.75
CA VAL A 541 1.78 -39.28 -6.41
C VAL A 541 0.29 -39.58 -6.52
N LYS A 542 -0.09 -40.82 -6.20
CA LYS A 542 -1.48 -41.28 -6.34
C LYS A 542 -2.31 -40.89 -5.12
N LEU A 543 -3.06 -39.80 -5.25
CA LEU A 543 -3.88 -39.23 -4.16
C LEU A 543 -4.96 -40.22 -3.68
N LEU A 544 -5.73 -40.80 -4.60
CA LEU A 544 -6.85 -41.71 -4.30
C LEU A 544 -6.44 -42.99 -3.58
N THR A 545 -5.17 -43.39 -3.64
CA THR A 545 -4.65 -44.59 -2.96
C THR A 545 -3.86 -44.25 -1.70
N GLY A 546 -4.10 -43.07 -1.09
CA GLY A 546 -3.45 -42.64 0.15
C GLY A 546 -2.08 -42.00 -0.08
N ALA A 547 -1.97 -41.18 -1.14
CA ALA A 547 -0.73 -40.52 -1.54
C ALA A 547 0.45 -41.50 -1.75
N GLN A 548 0.22 -42.58 -2.49
CA GLN A 548 1.26 -43.56 -2.81
C GLN A 548 2.30 -42.98 -3.78
N LEU A 549 3.58 -43.29 -3.52
CA LEU A 549 4.70 -42.98 -4.42
C LEU A 549 4.69 -43.93 -5.63
N PRO A 550 5.33 -43.54 -6.76
CA PRO A 550 5.41 -44.40 -7.94
C PRO A 550 6.19 -45.70 -7.64
N LYS A 551 5.83 -46.80 -8.30
CA LYS A 551 6.42 -48.13 -8.05
C LYS A 551 7.94 -48.17 -8.26
N ASN A 552 8.47 -47.34 -9.16
CA ASN A 552 9.89 -47.21 -9.45
C ASN A 552 10.61 -46.18 -8.55
N PHE A 553 9.99 -45.71 -7.46
CA PHE A 553 10.56 -44.66 -6.61
C PHE A 553 12.00 -44.94 -6.15
N ASP A 554 12.30 -46.18 -5.77
CA ASP A 554 13.63 -46.57 -5.26
C ASP A 554 14.73 -46.54 -6.33
N SER A 555 14.38 -46.58 -7.61
CA SER A 555 15.33 -46.46 -8.72
C SER A 555 15.49 -45.03 -9.25
N LEU A 556 14.70 -44.06 -8.77
CA LEU A 556 14.81 -42.67 -9.21
C LEU A 556 16.09 -41.98 -8.70
N PRO A 557 16.56 -40.94 -9.41
CA PRO A 557 17.61 -40.05 -8.91
C PRO A 557 17.26 -39.45 -7.54
N TRP A 558 18.29 -39.15 -6.74
CA TRP A 558 18.11 -38.66 -5.36
C TRP A 558 17.28 -37.37 -5.27
N HIS A 559 17.43 -36.44 -6.23
CA HIS A 559 16.70 -35.17 -6.25
C HIS A 559 15.20 -35.39 -6.55
N GLU A 560 14.87 -36.30 -7.47
CA GLU A 560 13.47 -36.69 -7.72
C GLU A 560 12.85 -37.38 -6.52
N LYS A 561 13.62 -38.20 -5.79
CA LYS A 561 13.15 -38.83 -4.56
C LYS A 561 12.79 -37.80 -3.49
N ILE A 562 13.62 -36.76 -3.31
CA ILE A 562 13.34 -35.65 -2.38
C ILE A 562 12.08 -34.90 -2.81
N TYR A 563 12.00 -34.52 -4.09
CA TYR A 563 10.84 -33.82 -4.65
C TYR A 563 9.54 -34.62 -4.46
N LEU A 564 9.51 -35.91 -4.82
CA LEU A 564 8.32 -36.75 -4.68
C LEU A 564 7.95 -37.03 -3.23
N LYS A 565 8.93 -37.12 -2.31
CA LYS A 565 8.63 -37.18 -0.85
C LYS A 565 7.91 -35.92 -0.38
N HIS A 566 8.35 -34.74 -0.84
CA HIS A 566 7.71 -33.49 -0.52
C HIS A 566 6.30 -33.38 -1.14
N GLN A 567 6.12 -33.75 -2.42
CA GLN A 567 4.81 -33.83 -3.06
C GLN A 567 3.86 -34.77 -2.31
N ARG A 568 4.35 -35.94 -1.87
CA ARG A 568 3.58 -36.86 -1.03
C ARG A 568 3.17 -36.24 0.31
N GLN A 569 4.04 -35.46 0.93
CA GLN A 569 3.73 -34.75 2.18
C GLN A 569 2.58 -33.76 2.00
N LEU A 570 2.61 -32.95 0.93
CA LEU A 570 1.52 -32.04 0.58
C LEU A 570 0.21 -32.80 0.27
N ALA A 571 0.28 -33.92 -0.45
CA ALA A 571 -0.87 -34.78 -0.72
C ALA A 571 -1.49 -35.37 0.57
N LEU A 572 -0.67 -35.76 1.54
CA LEU A 572 -1.14 -36.24 2.84
C LEU A 572 -1.83 -35.13 3.66
N ARG A 573 -1.34 -33.89 3.60
CA ARG A 573 -2.00 -32.73 4.21
C ARG A 573 -3.37 -32.45 3.59
N HIS A 574 -3.47 -32.53 2.27
CA HIS A 574 -4.75 -32.44 1.56
C HIS A 574 -5.73 -33.52 2.02
N LEU A 575 -5.30 -34.79 2.05
CA LEU A 575 -6.14 -35.88 2.54
C LEU A 575 -6.57 -35.69 3.99
N TYR A 576 -5.67 -35.17 4.84
CA TYR A 576 -5.98 -34.84 6.23
C TYR A 576 -7.06 -33.76 6.32
N TYR A 577 -6.92 -32.65 5.58
CA TYR A 577 -7.96 -31.62 5.48
C TYR A 577 -9.29 -32.23 5.04
N CYS A 578 -9.33 -32.94 3.90
CA CYS A 578 -10.53 -33.55 3.34
C CYS A 578 -11.22 -34.54 4.29
N SER A 579 -10.46 -35.27 5.12
CA SER A 579 -11.02 -36.20 6.11
C SER A 579 -11.70 -35.53 7.31
N ARG A 580 -11.52 -34.22 7.47
CA ARG A 580 -11.90 -33.45 8.67
C ARG A 580 -12.87 -32.30 8.36
N ILE A 581 -13.18 -32.06 7.08
CA ILE A 581 -14.19 -31.09 6.66
C ILE A 581 -15.53 -31.42 7.30
N GLU A 582 -16.27 -30.39 7.69
CA GLU A 582 -17.60 -30.53 8.25
C GLU A 582 -18.58 -31.15 7.22
N PRO A 583 -19.39 -32.16 7.60
CA PRO A 583 -20.20 -32.92 6.65
C PRO A 583 -21.14 -32.08 5.78
N ASN A 584 -21.87 -31.10 6.35
CA ASN A 584 -22.80 -30.29 5.56
C ASN A 584 -22.06 -29.42 4.53
N SER A 585 -20.88 -28.91 4.88
CA SER A 585 -20.00 -28.17 3.99
C SER A 585 -19.50 -29.05 2.85
N LEU A 586 -19.13 -30.30 3.15
CA LEU A 586 -18.74 -31.28 2.14
C LEU A 586 -19.89 -31.64 1.20
N ASP A 587 -21.09 -31.89 1.75
CA ASP A 587 -22.30 -32.19 0.98
C ASP A 587 -22.67 -31.01 0.06
N ALA A 588 -22.56 -29.78 0.56
CA ALA A 588 -22.81 -28.57 -0.22
C ALA A 588 -21.84 -28.44 -1.40
N GLN A 589 -20.56 -28.75 -1.20
CA GLN A 589 -19.55 -28.72 -2.26
C GLN A 589 -19.78 -29.82 -3.30
N GLN A 590 -20.13 -31.03 -2.88
CA GLN A 590 -20.47 -32.14 -3.79
C GLN A 590 -21.71 -31.80 -4.61
N TRP A 591 -22.77 -31.34 -3.96
CA TRP A 591 -24.01 -30.93 -4.61
C TRP A 591 -23.78 -29.81 -5.61
N ALA A 592 -23.03 -28.77 -5.24
CA ALA A 592 -22.74 -27.64 -6.12
C ALA A 592 -21.99 -28.06 -7.39
N ARG A 593 -21.07 -29.02 -7.27
CA ARG A 593 -20.35 -29.61 -8.41
C ARG A 593 -21.29 -30.39 -9.32
N ASP A 594 -22.13 -31.24 -8.75
CA ASP A 594 -22.95 -32.17 -9.53
C ASP A 594 -24.15 -31.47 -10.20
N VAL A 595 -24.71 -30.45 -9.56
CA VAL A 595 -25.85 -29.69 -10.10
C VAL A 595 -25.42 -28.56 -11.05
N HIS A 596 -24.16 -28.10 -11.00
CA HIS A 596 -23.64 -26.99 -11.81
C HIS A 596 -24.30 -25.62 -11.55
N LEU A 597 -25.23 -25.50 -10.59
CA LEU A 597 -25.92 -24.23 -10.31
C LEU A 597 -24.94 -23.15 -9.82
N ARG A 598 -23.98 -23.48 -8.95
CA ARG A 598 -22.97 -22.53 -8.46
C ARG A 598 -22.19 -21.90 -9.61
N SER A 599 -21.65 -22.74 -10.49
CA SER A 599 -20.89 -22.28 -11.66
C SER A 599 -21.74 -21.46 -12.61
N ALA A 600 -23.02 -21.84 -12.82
CA ALA A 600 -23.93 -21.06 -13.63
C ALA A 600 -24.13 -19.64 -13.05
N ILE A 601 -24.29 -19.51 -11.73
CA ILE A 601 -24.43 -18.20 -11.06
C ILE A 601 -23.14 -17.38 -11.18
N ASP A 602 -21.99 -18.00 -10.90
CA ASP A 602 -20.68 -17.32 -10.98
C ASP A 602 -20.44 -16.77 -12.40
N GLU A 603 -20.73 -17.56 -13.42
CA GLU A 603 -20.58 -17.17 -14.83
C GLU A 603 -21.68 -16.25 -15.34
N ALA A 604 -22.87 -16.24 -14.74
CA ALA A 604 -23.98 -15.38 -15.16
C ALA A 604 -23.59 -13.90 -15.16
N SER A 605 -22.70 -13.49 -14.25
CA SER A 605 -22.16 -12.12 -14.19
C SER A 605 -21.07 -11.82 -15.23
N ARG A 606 -20.61 -12.84 -15.98
CA ARG A 606 -19.41 -12.80 -16.84
C ARG A 606 -19.64 -13.35 -18.24
N THR A 607 -20.88 -13.61 -18.64
CA THR A 607 -21.16 -14.24 -19.95
C THR A 607 -20.59 -13.42 -21.11
N TRP A 608 -20.55 -12.09 -20.98
CA TRP A 608 -19.92 -11.23 -21.99
C TRP A 608 -18.40 -11.26 -21.94
N ASP A 609 -17.76 -11.63 -20.84
CA ASP A 609 -16.28 -11.63 -20.75
C ASP A 609 -15.72 -13.00 -21.15
N LEU A 610 -16.39 -14.08 -20.73
CA LEU A 610 -15.98 -15.46 -20.93
C LEU A 610 -16.53 -16.10 -22.22
N GLY A 611 -17.49 -15.44 -22.88
CA GLY A 611 -18.29 -16.05 -23.94
C GLY A 611 -19.42 -16.95 -23.40
N LEU A 612 -20.23 -17.48 -24.30
CA LEU A 612 -21.45 -18.22 -23.96
C LEU A 612 -21.24 -19.72 -23.76
N ARG A 613 -20.11 -20.28 -24.18
CA ARG A 613 -19.85 -21.73 -24.22
C ARG A 613 -19.99 -22.40 -22.85
N SER A 614 -19.20 -21.97 -21.87
CA SER A 614 -19.21 -22.56 -20.52
C SER A 614 -20.59 -22.38 -19.88
N PHE A 615 -21.17 -21.19 -20.04
CA PHE A 615 -22.49 -20.89 -19.49
C PHE A 615 -23.58 -21.78 -20.09
N ARG A 616 -23.58 -22.03 -21.40
CA ARG A 616 -24.50 -22.98 -22.06
C ARG A 616 -24.32 -24.40 -21.56
N LYS A 617 -23.08 -24.85 -21.33
CA LYS A 617 -22.81 -26.17 -20.73
C LYS A 617 -23.45 -26.30 -19.35
N HIS A 618 -23.33 -25.27 -18.51
CA HIS A 618 -23.98 -25.23 -17.22
C HIS A 618 -25.52 -25.25 -17.34
N LEU A 619 -26.11 -24.46 -18.24
CA LEU A 619 -27.55 -24.46 -18.48
C LEU A 619 -28.07 -25.81 -19.02
N SER A 620 -27.32 -26.44 -19.92
CA SER A 620 -27.63 -27.78 -20.45
C SER A 620 -27.69 -28.81 -19.31
N ASN A 621 -26.67 -28.85 -18.46
CA ASN A 621 -26.65 -29.74 -17.30
C ASN A 621 -27.83 -29.50 -16.35
N LEU A 622 -28.16 -28.23 -16.10
CA LEU A 622 -29.33 -27.86 -15.30
C LEU A 622 -30.65 -28.32 -15.94
N SER A 623 -30.79 -28.20 -17.26
CA SER A 623 -31.99 -28.63 -17.98
C SER A 623 -32.19 -30.16 -17.93
N MET A 624 -31.10 -30.93 -18.00
CA MET A 624 -31.13 -32.40 -17.85
C MET A 624 -31.61 -32.81 -16.46
N ILE A 625 -31.09 -32.17 -15.41
CA ILE A 625 -31.47 -32.47 -14.01
C ILE A 625 -32.94 -32.16 -13.76
N THR A 626 -33.46 -31.10 -14.36
CA THR A 626 -34.85 -30.65 -14.16
C THR A 626 -35.86 -31.36 -15.07
N GLY A 627 -35.40 -32.22 -15.99
CA GLY A 627 -36.26 -32.91 -16.96
C GLY A 627 -36.85 -32.00 -18.03
N THR A 628 -36.33 -30.78 -18.19
CA THR A 628 -36.81 -29.78 -19.14
C THR A 628 -36.05 -29.85 -20.46
N GLY A 629 -36.17 -30.98 -21.17
CA GLY A 629 -35.43 -31.26 -22.40
C GLY A 629 -35.61 -30.22 -23.53
N ASP A 630 -36.73 -29.49 -23.55
CA ASP A 630 -37.06 -28.47 -24.55
C ASP A 630 -36.29 -27.14 -24.41
N LEU A 631 -35.53 -26.95 -23.32
CA LEU A 631 -34.73 -25.73 -23.10
C LEU A 631 -33.28 -25.83 -23.60
N MET A 632 -32.88 -27.01 -24.09
CA MET A 632 -31.59 -27.27 -24.72
C MET A 632 -31.40 -26.32 -25.90
N ASP A 633 -30.57 -25.29 -25.71
CA ASP A 633 -29.99 -24.59 -26.85
C ASP A 633 -29.07 -25.61 -27.54
N THR A 634 -29.50 -26.10 -28.70
CA THR A 634 -28.77 -27.11 -29.46
C THR A 634 -27.38 -26.58 -29.80
N PHE A 635 -26.36 -27.18 -29.20
CA PHE A 635 -24.97 -26.99 -29.60
C PHE A 635 -24.85 -27.37 -31.09
N THR A 636 -24.24 -26.52 -31.90
CA THR A 636 -23.86 -26.83 -33.28
C THR A 636 -22.46 -26.25 -33.53
N PRO A 637 -21.58 -26.88 -34.34
CA PRO A 637 -21.08 -28.26 -34.36
C PRO A 637 -19.70 -28.41 -33.67
N ASP A 638 -19.25 -29.67 -33.46
CA ASP A 638 -18.00 -30.09 -32.78
C ASP A 638 -16.71 -29.36 -33.24
N ASP A 639 -16.67 -28.83 -34.45
CA ASP A 639 -15.47 -28.17 -35.03
C ASP A 639 -15.18 -26.79 -34.42
N VAL A 640 -16.20 -26.01 -34.05
CA VAL A 640 -16.03 -24.71 -33.38
C VAL A 640 -15.52 -24.93 -31.96
N ASP A 641 -16.00 -25.99 -31.31
CA ASP A 641 -15.56 -26.44 -29.98
C ASP A 641 -14.09 -26.86 -29.97
N ALA A 642 -13.64 -27.59 -30.98
CA ALA A 642 -12.25 -27.99 -31.12
C ALA A 642 -11.33 -26.78 -31.31
N ARG A 643 -11.75 -25.78 -32.09
CA ARG A 643 -10.96 -24.55 -32.32
C ARG A 643 -10.82 -23.70 -31.06
N ILE A 644 -11.91 -23.47 -30.32
CA ILE A 644 -11.87 -22.69 -29.06
C ILE A 644 -11.05 -23.42 -28.00
N GLN A 645 -11.22 -24.74 -27.87
CA GLN A 645 -10.41 -25.53 -26.94
C GLN A 645 -8.92 -25.49 -27.31
N ALA A 646 -8.58 -25.61 -28.59
CA ALA A 646 -7.21 -25.49 -29.06
C ALA A 646 -6.62 -24.11 -28.76
N TYR A 647 -7.43 -23.05 -28.87
CA TYR A 647 -7.05 -21.71 -28.48
C TYR A 647 -6.75 -21.62 -26.98
N ASP A 648 -7.69 -22.03 -26.12
CA ASP A 648 -7.52 -22.00 -24.66
C ASP A 648 -6.29 -22.81 -24.21
N ASP A 649 -6.03 -23.97 -24.82
CA ASP A 649 -4.87 -24.81 -24.54
C ASP A 649 -3.55 -24.15 -24.98
N LYS A 650 -3.56 -23.40 -26.09
CA LYS A 650 -2.38 -22.67 -26.58
C LYS A 650 -2.12 -21.41 -25.76
N VAL A 651 -3.15 -20.68 -25.37
CA VAL A 651 -3.07 -19.54 -24.43
C VAL A 651 -2.55 -20.01 -23.08
N SER A 652 -3.06 -21.11 -22.54
CA SER A 652 -2.59 -21.68 -21.26
C SER A 652 -1.10 -22.05 -21.30
N ARG A 653 -0.63 -22.59 -22.44
CA ARG A 653 0.79 -22.88 -22.66
C ARG A 653 1.63 -21.61 -22.75
N LEU A 654 1.17 -20.61 -23.50
CA LEU A 654 1.82 -19.31 -23.60
C LEU A 654 1.98 -18.65 -22.23
N TYR A 655 0.92 -18.61 -21.43
CA TYR A 655 0.97 -17.98 -20.10
C TYR A 655 1.91 -18.72 -19.15
N LYS A 656 1.97 -20.05 -19.28
CA LYS A 656 2.94 -20.88 -18.55
C LYS A 656 4.38 -20.64 -19.00
N GLU A 657 4.61 -20.47 -20.30
CA GLU A 657 5.92 -20.18 -20.87
C GLU A 657 6.43 -18.79 -20.47
N LEU A 658 5.54 -17.79 -20.46
CA LEU A 658 5.83 -16.44 -19.99
C LEU A 658 5.87 -16.33 -18.45
N GLU A 659 5.38 -17.35 -17.74
CA GLU A 659 5.18 -17.36 -16.29
C GLU A 659 4.33 -16.19 -15.79
N VAL A 660 3.25 -15.86 -16.52
CA VAL A 660 2.31 -14.78 -16.21
C VAL A 660 0.92 -15.29 -15.89
N GLU A 661 0.17 -14.49 -15.13
CA GLU A 661 -1.24 -14.76 -14.83
C GLU A 661 -2.19 -14.12 -15.87
N GLY A 662 -3.48 -14.41 -15.74
CA GLY A 662 -4.57 -14.03 -16.67
C GLY A 662 -4.60 -12.56 -17.10
N ASP A 663 -4.13 -11.64 -16.25
CA ASP A 663 -4.14 -10.21 -16.50
C ASP A 663 -2.84 -9.66 -17.13
N GLY A 664 -1.84 -10.52 -17.37
CA GLY A 664 -0.55 -10.15 -17.95
C GLY A 664 0.37 -9.39 -17.01
N TRP A 665 0.16 -9.50 -15.69
CA TRP A 665 1.04 -8.91 -14.68
C TRP A 665 2.39 -9.63 -14.62
N VAL A 666 3.47 -8.85 -14.47
CA VAL A 666 4.85 -9.34 -14.36
C VAL A 666 5.57 -8.55 -13.24
N PRO A 667 6.34 -9.22 -12.37
CA PRO A 667 7.18 -8.52 -11.41
C PRO A 667 8.26 -7.68 -12.10
N LEU A 668 8.58 -6.51 -11.55
CA LEU A 668 9.55 -5.56 -12.13
C LEU A 668 10.89 -6.19 -12.48
N GLU A 669 11.39 -7.08 -11.63
CA GLU A 669 12.70 -7.76 -11.76
C GLU A 669 12.84 -8.58 -13.05
N ARG A 670 11.72 -9.00 -13.64
CA ARG A 670 11.68 -9.85 -14.84
C ARG A 670 10.98 -9.19 -16.02
N TYR A 671 10.54 -7.94 -15.88
CA TYR A 671 9.66 -7.32 -16.85
C TYR A 671 10.32 -7.24 -18.24
N ASP A 672 11.56 -6.78 -18.33
CA ASP A 672 12.25 -6.62 -19.61
C ASP A 672 12.50 -7.97 -20.32
N ASP A 673 12.84 -9.01 -19.55
CA ASP A 673 13.04 -10.37 -20.06
C ASP A 673 11.73 -10.96 -20.59
N VAL A 674 10.64 -10.84 -19.81
CA VAL A 674 9.32 -11.34 -20.21
C VAL A 674 8.74 -10.53 -21.35
N CYS A 675 9.00 -9.22 -21.44
CA CYS A 675 8.63 -8.40 -22.60
C CYS A 675 9.33 -8.88 -23.87
N THR A 676 10.62 -9.23 -23.78
CA THR A 676 11.39 -9.77 -24.90
C THR A 676 10.81 -11.12 -25.34
N LEU A 677 10.59 -12.04 -24.39
CA LEU A 677 10.00 -13.35 -24.68
C LEU A 677 8.58 -13.23 -25.25
N ASN A 678 7.74 -12.37 -24.68
CA ASN A 678 6.38 -12.10 -25.18
C ASN A 678 6.39 -11.58 -26.61
N LYS A 679 7.39 -10.77 -26.99
CA LYS A 679 7.55 -10.31 -28.37
C LYS A 679 7.91 -11.46 -29.31
N GLU A 680 8.80 -12.36 -28.91
CA GLU A 680 9.15 -13.56 -29.68
C GLU A 680 7.94 -14.51 -29.83
N CYS A 681 7.20 -14.74 -28.76
CA CYS A 681 5.97 -15.54 -28.78
C CYS A 681 4.91 -14.91 -29.72
N MET A 682 4.79 -13.59 -29.73
CA MET A 682 3.88 -12.86 -30.61
C MET A 682 4.31 -12.98 -32.09
N GLU A 683 5.59 -12.84 -32.39
CA GLU A 683 6.12 -12.96 -33.77
C GLU A 683 5.97 -14.39 -34.33
N THR A 684 5.96 -15.39 -33.47
CA THR A 684 5.78 -16.81 -33.84
C THR A 684 4.32 -17.30 -33.72
N TRP A 685 3.40 -16.43 -33.32
CA TRP A 685 1.99 -16.78 -33.17
C TRP A 685 1.29 -16.88 -34.53
N ASP A 686 1.04 -18.11 -34.96
CA ASP A 686 0.14 -18.37 -36.09
C ASP A 686 -1.30 -18.52 -35.60
N GLU A 687 -2.16 -17.57 -35.99
CA GLU A 687 -3.58 -17.52 -35.63
C GLU A 687 -4.37 -18.73 -36.15
N VAL A 688 -3.97 -19.30 -37.29
CA VAL A 688 -4.67 -20.44 -37.90
C VAL A 688 -4.47 -21.68 -37.06
N THR A 689 -3.21 -22.02 -36.72
CA THR A 689 -2.92 -23.15 -35.81
C THR A 689 -3.29 -22.85 -34.36
N ALA A 690 -3.36 -21.57 -33.96
CA ALA A 690 -3.81 -21.19 -32.64
C ALA A 690 -5.33 -21.26 -32.47
N GLY A 691 -6.09 -21.16 -33.55
CA GLY A 691 -7.54 -21.03 -33.49
C GLY A 691 -8.02 -19.63 -33.12
N GLY A 692 -7.14 -18.61 -33.08
CA GLY A 692 -7.49 -17.26 -32.65
C GLY A 692 -6.32 -16.25 -32.59
N PRO A 693 -6.61 -14.96 -32.35
CA PRO A 693 -5.62 -13.89 -32.30
C PRO A 693 -4.75 -13.96 -31.03
N TYR A 694 -3.59 -13.30 -31.04
CA TYR A 694 -2.69 -13.29 -29.88
C TYR A 694 -3.38 -12.69 -28.62
N PRO A 695 -3.33 -13.35 -27.45
CA PRO A 695 -4.16 -12.95 -26.30
C PRO A 695 -3.65 -11.72 -25.53
N ILE A 696 -2.36 -11.40 -25.63
CA ILE A 696 -1.71 -10.32 -24.85
C ILE A 696 -1.57 -9.11 -25.77
N ALA A 697 -2.64 -8.31 -25.90
CA ALA A 697 -2.69 -7.15 -26.78
C ALA A 697 -3.42 -5.97 -26.13
N ASN A 698 -2.97 -4.74 -26.38
CA ASN A 698 -3.66 -3.55 -25.91
C ASN A 698 -5.09 -3.50 -26.48
N GLY A 699 -6.09 -3.32 -25.62
CA GLY A 699 -7.50 -3.42 -25.98
C GLY A 699 -8.07 -4.85 -25.98
N ALA A 700 -7.30 -5.88 -25.58
CA ALA A 700 -7.87 -7.15 -25.17
C ALA A 700 -8.48 -7.01 -23.76
N PRO A 701 -9.58 -7.70 -23.43
CA PRO A 701 -10.10 -7.70 -22.06
C PRO A 701 -9.10 -8.36 -21.11
N SER A 702 -8.97 -7.83 -19.89
CA SER A 702 -8.22 -8.47 -18.80
C SER A 702 -9.13 -8.74 -17.61
N TRP A 703 -8.62 -9.46 -16.61
CA TRP A 703 -9.41 -9.75 -15.40
C TRP A 703 -9.95 -8.48 -14.72
N PHE A 704 -9.16 -7.40 -14.70
CA PHE A 704 -9.49 -6.17 -13.97
C PHE A 704 -9.91 -5.01 -14.88
N VAL A 705 -9.60 -5.08 -16.16
CA VAL A 705 -9.88 -4.02 -17.14
C VAL A 705 -10.90 -4.54 -18.14
N SER A 706 -12.16 -4.14 -17.95
CA SER A 706 -13.16 -4.11 -19.03
C SER A 706 -12.92 -2.86 -19.88
N LEU A 707 -13.30 -2.93 -21.15
CA LEU A 707 -13.06 -1.87 -22.13
C LEU A 707 -14.15 -0.81 -22.17
#